data_AF-A0A2I0N7K1-F1
#
_entry.id   AF-A0A2I0N7K1-F1
#
_cell.length_a   1.000
_cell.length_b   1.000
_cell.length_c   1.000
_cell.angle_alpha   90.00
_cell.angle_beta   90.00
_cell.angle_gamma   90.00
#
_symmetry.space_group_name_H-M   'P 1'
#
loop_
_entity.id
_entity.type
_entity.pdbx_description
1 polymer ?
#
loop_
_entity_poly.entity_id
_entity_poly.type
_entity_poly.pdbx_seq_one_letter_code
_entity_poly.pdbx_strand_id
1 'polypeptide(L)'
;MGFSESNICNLQKRDDMKMKTFCSMLAMILMLLPAASVLATPVATDDTAYSLLGRVFPEAESCVGFITIDEFSEGMFYLQSRYPDKITINVLGTSAGGLDVYQVEVTDKNSPVPYDERDFLFFSLSIHGNERGGAEGGCRFIEDIAMSEEPEIREALKNSVILFNFLNPDGWAAGDISRLGPLYDRGNANGVDLNRNWPVVGWIPASHTPLSEPEVSACYADTMARMNDNCQNFTYGGDIHGMLDATDAVDIMMPAGEFDFKKNWVIRNCAEILYDNMCEGLVNDSEMAMIMDTLGVVSPCMWGTCWDALAYTDSGFLGDWMTQDVGLNVIGLDFELILNHYVPNNAWFFPLAQLHITATRIILRTMLTESTKSYEPWLSLPGKVGYIHNPATIPRQGSSLSGGEVAYKATSMRFMEDLDRYTTQPVEPITVSEIISGKTVLSTGEYSSIVIINDFVSGNGAYIDALRNYVGGGGTLLITDGAARLLPILDICSSDGIIEELKYAGYVDILDWNHPLVKDVRGVARQTYEPTPIGFSIQQDSCPVWTVNRTAWEAKGGSVVATTGDGMVSLGSVKLGLGEIVFFGAALPDPSQDENHPYGLSDYALTYSGYQIITNAIGGTVVWENDRVWDEGPDDDGATPKRTPGFEAVFITLSLTAVSLAVYLKRRKP
;
A
#
# COMPACT_ATOMS: atom_id res chain seq x y z
N MET A 1 20.23 -8.28 -7.77
CA MET A 1 20.46 -9.17 -8.93
C MET A 1 19.90 -8.45 -10.16
N GLY A 2 20.61 -8.46 -11.29
CA GLY A 2 20.32 -7.56 -12.42
C GLY A 2 18.99 -7.87 -13.13
N PHE A 3 18.14 -6.86 -13.25
CA PHE A 3 16.92 -6.89 -14.06
C PHE A 3 17.29 -6.65 -15.53
N SER A 4 16.90 -7.57 -16.43
CA SER A 4 17.25 -7.54 -17.85
C SER A 4 16.14 -6.94 -18.73
N GLU A 5 16.51 -6.64 -19.97
CA GLU A 5 15.88 -5.85 -21.04
C GLU A 5 14.43 -6.23 -21.50
N SER A 6 13.62 -6.91 -20.69
CA SER A 6 12.31 -7.45 -21.11
C SER A 6 11.17 -6.41 -21.24
N ASN A 7 11.31 -5.20 -20.69
CA ASN A 7 10.17 -4.30 -20.49
C ASN A 7 9.68 -3.56 -21.76
N ILE A 8 10.54 -3.28 -22.74
CA ILE A 8 10.12 -2.57 -23.98
C ILE A 8 9.31 -3.49 -24.92
N CYS A 9 9.51 -4.81 -24.83
CA CYS A 9 8.73 -5.79 -25.59
C CYS A 9 7.31 -6.00 -25.03
N ASN A 10 7.01 -5.50 -23.82
CA ASN A 10 5.74 -5.74 -23.13
C ASN A 10 4.60 -4.82 -23.55
N LEU A 11 4.87 -3.58 -24.00
CA LEU A 11 3.81 -2.63 -24.40
C LEU A 11 3.14 -3.02 -25.73
N GLN A 12 3.93 -3.36 -26.76
CA GLN A 12 3.37 -3.86 -28.04
C GLN A 12 2.75 -5.25 -27.90
N LYS A 13 3.25 -6.09 -26.99
CA LYS A 13 2.59 -7.36 -26.64
C LYS A 13 1.24 -7.15 -25.97
N ARG A 14 1.08 -6.14 -25.11
CA ARG A 14 -0.19 -5.83 -24.42
C ARG A 14 -1.33 -5.55 -25.42
N ASP A 15 -1.08 -4.81 -26.51
CA ASP A 15 -2.12 -4.49 -27.51
C ASP A 15 -2.53 -5.69 -28.39
N ASP A 16 -1.58 -6.48 -28.89
CA ASP A 16 -1.87 -7.72 -29.63
C ASP A 16 -2.53 -8.79 -28.75
N MET A 17 -2.36 -8.69 -27.43
CA MET A 17 -2.83 -9.66 -26.43
C MET A 17 -4.21 -9.31 -25.86
N LYS A 18 -4.57 -8.03 -25.74
CA LYS A 18 -5.97 -7.62 -25.52
C LYS A 18 -6.91 -8.26 -26.54
N MET A 19 -6.45 -8.42 -27.77
CA MET A 19 -7.20 -9.11 -28.83
C MET A 19 -7.28 -10.64 -28.63
N LYS A 20 -6.28 -11.27 -28.00
CA LYS A 20 -6.32 -12.71 -27.62
C LYS A 20 -7.18 -12.96 -26.39
N THR A 21 -7.07 -12.15 -25.34
CA THR A 21 -7.94 -12.20 -24.15
C THR A 21 -9.40 -12.00 -24.57
N PHE A 22 -9.68 -11.08 -25.50
CA PHE A 22 -11.00 -10.90 -26.10
C PHE A 22 -11.49 -12.14 -26.87
N CYS A 23 -10.61 -12.83 -27.62
CA CYS A 23 -10.96 -14.09 -28.31
C CYS A 23 -11.21 -15.25 -27.32
N SER A 24 -10.44 -15.33 -26.23
CA SER A 24 -10.64 -16.31 -25.15
C SER A 24 -11.92 -16.04 -24.36
N MET A 25 -12.22 -14.77 -24.07
CA MET A 25 -13.53 -14.36 -23.53
C MET A 25 -14.68 -14.77 -24.45
N LEU A 26 -14.54 -14.56 -25.78
CA LEU A 26 -15.55 -14.99 -26.74
C LEU A 26 -15.72 -16.52 -26.75
N ALA A 27 -14.62 -17.27 -26.60
CA ALA A 27 -14.65 -18.73 -26.50
C ALA A 27 -15.29 -19.22 -25.20
N MET A 28 -15.04 -18.56 -24.06
CA MET A 28 -15.73 -18.81 -22.79
C MET A 28 -17.23 -18.49 -22.87
N ILE A 29 -17.59 -17.34 -23.46
CA ILE A 29 -18.98 -16.94 -23.73
C ILE A 29 -19.68 -17.96 -24.64
N LEU A 30 -18.97 -18.57 -25.60
CA LEU A 30 -19.49 -19.63 -26.48
C LEU A 30 -19.58 -21.01 -25.79
N MET A 31 -18.80 -21.27 -24.74
CA MET A 31 -18.94 -22.47 -23.90
C MET A 31 -20.02 -22.31 -22.82
N LEU A 32 -20.43 -21.08 -22.50
CA LEU A 32 -21.57 -20.73 -21.65
C LEU A 32 -22.92 -20.92 -22.37
N LEU A 33 -23.12 -22.05 -23.06
CA LEU A 33 -24.47 -22.57 -23.29
C LEU A 33 -25.10 -22.78 -21.89
N PRO A 34 -26.40 -22.49 -21.68
CA PRO A 34 -26.96 -22.41 -20.35
C PRO A 34 -27.06 -23.81 -19.73
N ALA A 35 -25.99 -24.29 -19.12
CA ALA A 35 -26.09 -25.15 -17.97
C ALA A 35 -26.37 -24.22 -16.78
N ALA A 36 -27.61 -23.77 -16.68
CA ALA A 36 -28.12 -23.30 -15.39
C ALA A 36 -28.08 -24.51 -14.45
N SER A 37 -26.97 -24.70 -13.76
CA SER A 37 -26.87 -25.62 -12.64
C SER A 37 -27.77 -25.05 -11.55
N VAL A 38 -28.97 -25.62 -11.38
CA VAL A 38 -29.96 -25.22 -10.36
C VAL A 38 -29.53 -25.70 -8.96
N LEU A 39 -28.22 -25.83 -8.70
CA LEU A 39 -27.69 -26.45 -7.50
C LEU A 39 -26.64 -25.53 -6.89
N ALA A 40 -26.83 -25.23 -5.62
CA ALA A 40 -25.89 -24.48 -4.80
C ALA A 40 -24.75 -25.38 -4.32
N THR A 41 -23.69 -24.77 -3.78
CA THR A 41 -22.50 -25.51 -3.35
C THR A 41 -22.82 -26.30 -2.10
N PRO A 42 -22.51 -27.61 -2.04
CA PRO A 42 -22.86 -28.39 -0.86
C PRO A 42 -22.04 -27.93 0.36
N VAL A 43 -22.57 -27.01 1.16
CA VAL A 43 -21.94 -26.57 2.42
C VAL A 43 -22.41 -27.46 3.56
N ALA A 44 -21.48 -27.90 4.41
CA ALA A 44 -21.85 -28.69 5.57
C ALA A 44 -22.44 -27.82 6.67
N THR A 45 -23.65 -28.15 7.13
CA THR A 45 -24.32 -27.47 8.25
C THR A 45 -24.58 -28.42 9.43
N ASP A 46 -24.21 -29.70 9.29
CA ASP A 46 -24.29 -30.72 10.32
C ASP A 46 -23.19 -31.81 10.17
N ASP A 47 -23.07 -32.66 11.20
CA ASP A 47 -22.04 -33.71 11.28
C ASP A 47 -22.13 -34.72 10.14
N THR A 48 -23.33 -34.96 9.62
CA THR A 48 -23.55 -35.92 8.53
C THR A 48 -23.00 -35.36 7.23
N ALA A 49 -23.35 -34.11 6.90
CA ALA A 49 -22.85 -33.42 5.73
C ALA A 49 -21.32 -33.25 5.81
N TYR A 50 -20.79 -32.85 6.97
CA TYR A 50 -19.36 -32.68 7.16
C TYR A 50 -18.58 -33.99 6.99
N SER A 51 -19.11 -35.10 7.50
CA SER A 51 -18.50 -36.42 7.33
C SER A 51 -18.46 -36.87 5.86
N LEU A 52 -19.38 -36.39 5.03
CA LEU A 52 -19.44 -36.70 3.59
C LEU A 52 -18.52 -35.79 2.78
N LEU A 53 -18.49 -34.50 3.11
CA LEU A 53 -17.76 -33.47 2.37
C LEU A 53 -16.30 -33.35 2.82
N GLY A 54 -15.97 -33.85 4.01
CA GLY A 54 -14.64 -33.75 4.62
C GLY A 54 -14.33 -32.39 5.23
N ARG A 55 -15.12 -31.37 4.90
CA ARG A 55 -15.00 -29.98 5.35
C ARG A 55 -16.33 -29.24 5.28
N VAL A 56 -16.43 -28.08 5.92
CA VAL A 56 -17.59 -27.18 5.91
C VAL A 56 -17.76 -26.54 4.54
N PHE A 57 -16.70 -25.94 4.00
CA PHE A 57 -16.73 -25.23 2.72
C PHE A 57 -15.93 -26.01 1.66
N PRO A 58 -16.53 -26.87 0.83
CA PRO A 58 -15.80 -27.75 -0.08
C PRO A 58 -14.85 -27.01 -1.03
N GLU A 59 -13.77 -27.67 -1.46
CA GLU A 59 -12.89 -27.14 -2.52
C GLU A 59 -13.66 -26.91 -3.82
N ALA A 60 -13.15 -26.02 -4.68
CA ALA A 60 -13.83 -25.60 -5.91
C ALA A 60 -14.21 -26.80 -6.81
N GLU A 61 -13.38 -27.84 -6.86
CA GLU A 61 -13.62 -29.05 -7.66
C GLU A 61 -14.88 -29.84 -7.21
N SER A 62 -15.29 -29.66 -5.96
CA SER A 62 -16.47 -30.30 -5.36
C SER A 62 -17.70 -29.38 -5.40
N CYS A 63 -17.57 -28.20 -6.00
CA CYS A 63 -18.62 -27.17 -6.04
C CYS A 63 -19.27 -27.12 -7.43
N VAL A 64 -20.56 -26.77 -7.44
CA VAL A 64 -21.35 -26.59 -8.67
C VAL A 64 -21.86 -25.15 -8.84
N GLY A 65 -21.55 -24.28 -7.88
CA GLY A 65 -21.92 -22.87 -7.83
C GLY A 65 -21.03 -22.09 -6.86
N PHE A 66 -21.27 -20.78 -6.73
CA PHE A 66 -20.70 -20.01 -5.63
C PHE A 66 -21.41 -20.35 -4.31
N ILE A 67 -20.76 -20.08 -3.18
CA ILE A 67 -21.37 -20.11 -1.86
C ILE A 67 -22.50 -19.07 -1.84
N THR A 68 -23.71 -19.50 -1.49
CA THR A 68 -24.86 -18.61 -1.29
C THR A 68 -24.76 -17.88 0.06
N ILE A 69 -25.47 -16.77 0.24
CA ILE A 69 -25.44 -16.03 1.50
C ILE A 69 -25.99 -16.86 2.66
N ASP A 70 -26.99 -17.69 2.38
CA ASP A 70 -27.61 -18.59 3.36
C ASP A 70 -26.62 -19.71 3.74
N GLU A 71 -25.99 -20.37 2.74
CA GLU A 71 -24.94 -21.37 2.97
C GLU A 71 -23.74 -20.81 3.72
N PHE A 72 -23.32 -19.59 3.40
CA PHE A 72 -22.27 -18.88 4.14
C PHE A 72 -22.63 -18.76 5.61
N SER A 73 -23.81 -18.22 5.92
CA SER A 73 -24.22 -18.00 7.31
C SER A 73 -24.34 -19.31 8.09
N GLU A 74 -25.04 -20.31 7.54
CA GLU A 74 -25.25 -21.60 8.19
C GLU A 74 -23.92 -22.37 8.35
N GLY A 75 -23.08 -22.36 7.32
CA GLY A 75 -21.75 -22.96 7.34
C GLY A 75 -20.84 -22.31 8.38
N MET A 76 -20.82 -20.98 8.47
CA MET A 76 -19.99 -20.26 9.45
C MET A 76 -20.44 -20.51 10.89
N PHE A 77 -21.75 -20.53 11.18
CA PHE A 77 -22.24 -20.89 12.51
C PHE A 77 -21.95 -22.35 12.87
N TYR A 78 -22.03 -23.25 11.90
CA TYR A 78 -21.64 -24.64 12.10
C TYR A 78 -20.12 -24.79 12.32
N LEU A 79 -19.30 -24.07 11.57
CA LEU A 79 -17.85 -24.04 11.76
C LEU A 79 -17.48 -23.47 13.16
N GLN A 80 -18.16 -22.43 13.62
CA GLN A 80 -18.04 -21.94 15.01
C GLN A 80 -18.39 -23.02 16.04
N SER A 81 -19.44 -23.81 15.80
CA SER A 81 -19.81 -24.90 16.71
C SER A 81 -18.74 -26.00 16.82
N ARG A 82 -17.94 -26.18 15.75
CA ARG A 82 -16.81 -27.12 15.68
C ARG A 82 -15.56 -26.59 16.35
N TYR A 83 -15.28 -25.30 16.19
CA TYR A 83 -14.10 -24.63 16.71
C TYR A 83 -14.48 -23.46 17.64
N PRO A 84 -15.24 -23.70 18.73
CA PRO A 84 -15.76 -22.63 19.59
C PRO A 84 -14.66 -21.90 20.36
N ASP A 85 -13.50 -22.55 20.51
CA ASP A 85 -12.28 -22.00 21.10
C ASP A 85 -11.46 -21.16 20.12
N LYS A 86 -11.86 -21.10 18.83
CA LYS A 86 -11.14 -20.33 17.81
C LYS A 86 -11.98 -19.29 17.08
N ILE A 87 -13.23 -19.61 16.77
CA ILE A 87 -14.08 -18.80 15.89
C ILE A 87 -15.13 -18.06 16.68
N THR A 88 -15.39 -16.80 16.32
CA THR A 88 -16.55 -16.02 16.74
C THR A 88 -17.20 -15.38 15.52
N ILE A 89 -18.51 -15.55 15.36
CA ILE A 89 -19.32 -14.89 14.32
C ILE A 89 -19.98 -13.65 14.93
N ASN A 90 -19.66 -12.48 14.39
CA ASN A 90 -20.22 -11.20 14.79
C ASN A 90 -21.19 -10.70 13.70
N VAL A 91 -22.34 -10.17 14.13
CA VAL A 91 -23.22 -9.38 13.28
C VAL A 91 -23.01 -7.92 13.64
N LEU A 92 -22.37 -7.17 12.76
CA LEU A 92 -21.99 -5.77 13.02
C LEU A 92 -23.19 -4.83 12.93
N GLY A 93 -24.17 -5.18 12.11
CA GLY A 93 -25.38 -4.40 11.87
C GLY A 93 -26.24 -5.02 10.78
N THR A 94 -27.14 -4.21 10.25
CA THR A 94 -28.07 -4.59 9.17
C THR A 94 -27.77 -3.75 7.92
N SER A 95 -27.65 -4.40 6.77
CA SER A 95 -27.42 -3.79 5.46
C SER A 95 -28.61 -2.94 4.99
N ALA A 96 -28.42 -2.18 3.92
CA ALA A 96 -29.49 -1.38 3.31
C ALA A 96 -30.68 -2.26 2.85
N GLY A 97 -30.40 -3.49 2.40
CA GLY A 97 -31.38 -4.49 1.98
C GLY A 97 -32.00 -5.30 3.12
N GLY A 98 -31.56 -5.09 4.37
CA GLY A 98 -32.11 -5.77 5.54
C GLY A 98 -31.44 -7.10 5.89
N LEU A 99 -30.24 -7.37 5.36
CA LEU A 99 -29.44 -8.56 5.67
C LEU A 99 -28.42 -8.26 6.78
N ASP A 100 -27.97 -9.29 7.48
CA ASP A 100 -26.92 -9.15 8.48
C ASP A 100 -25.57 -8.86 7.81
N VAL A 101 -24.84 -7.90 8.35
CA VAL A 101 -23.45 -7.61 7.96
C VAL A 101 -22.52 -8.40 8.87
N TYR A 102 -21.82 -9.38 8.31
CA TYR A 102 -21.04 -10.36 9.07
C TYR A 102 -19.55 -9.99 9.18
N GLN A 103 -19.00 -10.27 10.35
CA GLN A 103 -17.56 -10.35 10.60
C GLN A 103 -17.25 -11.69 11.26
N VAL A 104 -16.24 -12.38 10.75
CA VAL A 104 -15.74 -13.63 11.33
C VAL A 104 -14.41 -13.35 12.00
N GLU A 105 -14.38 -13.55 13.31
CA GLU A 105 -13.18 -13.38 14.12
C GLU A 105 -12.53 -14.74 14.38
N VAL A 106 -11.21 -14.83 14.14
CA VAL A 106 -10.42 -16.05 14.37
C VAL A 106 -9.21 -15.74 15.26
N THR A 107 -9.11 -16.43 16.39
CA THR A 107 -8.01 -16.29 17.37
C THR A 107 -8.00 -17.49 18.33
N ASP A 108 -6.88 -17.84 18.96
CA ASP A 108 -6.87 -18.85 20.03
C ASP A 108 -7.46 -18.25 21.33
N LYS A 109 -8.71 -18.57 21.67
CA LYS A 109 -9.37 -18.06 22.90
C LYS A 109 -8.73 -18.60 24.18
N ASN A 110 -7.91 -19.65 24.09
CA ASN A 110 -7.16 -20.20 25.21
C ASN A 110 -5.71 -19.67 25.27
N SER A 111 -5.33 -18.74 24.38
CA SER A 111 -3.97 -18.20 24.37
C SER A 111 -3.61 -17.52 25.69
N PRO A 112 -2.35 -17.69 26.15
CA PRO A 112 -1.85 -17.02 27.34
C PRO A 112 -1.66 -15.51 27.15
N VAL A 113 -1.68 -15.01 25.90
CA VAL A 113 -1.60 -13.58 25.59
C VAL A 113 -2.98 -12.97 25.80
N PRO A 114 -3.14 -11.93 26.64
CA PRO A 114 -4.41 -11.25 26.83
C PRO A 114 -5.00 -10.77 25.50
N TYR A 115 -6.32 -10.86 25.33
CA TYR A 115 -7.00 -10.54 24.07
C TYR A 115 -6.68 -9.13 23.56
N ASP A 116 -6.72 -8.12 24.43
CA ASP A 116 -6.45 -6.72 24.07
C ASP A 116 -4.95 -6.40 23.87
N GLU A 117 -4.05 -7.36 24.15
CA GLU A 117 -2.61 -7.26 23.91
C GLU A 117 -2.18 -7.97 22.61
N ARG A 118 -3.11 -8.63 21.91
CA ARG A 118 -2.85 -9.30 20.64
C ARG A 118 -2.88 -8.29 19.49
N ASP A 119 -2.21 -8.66 18.41
CA ASP A 119 -2.25 -7.90 17.17
C ASP A 119 -3.55 -8.17 16.41
N PHE A 120 -4.25 -7.12 16.02
CA PHE A 120 -5.48 -7.19 15.25
C PHE A 120 -5.18 -7.07 13.75
N LEU A 121 -5.71 -8.02 12.99
CA LEU A 121 -5.62 -8.03 11.53
C LEU A 121 -7.00 -7.77 10.94
N PHE A 122 -7.08 -6.92 9.92
CA PHE A 122 -8.34 -6.52 9.30
C PHE A 122 -8.38 -6.90 7.81
N PHE A 123 -9.32 -7.76 7.41
CA PHE A 123 -9.49 -8.13 6.01
C PHE A 123 -10.91 -7.86 5.54
N SER A 124 -11.05 -7.23 4.38
CA SER A 124 -12.32 -7.13 3.65
C SER A 124 -12.32 -8.12 2.50
N LEU A 125 -13.37 -8.93 2.43
CA LEU A 125 -13.46 -10.07 1.51
C LEU A 125 -14.63 -9.96 0.51
N SER A 126 -15.52 -9.00 0.70
CA SER A 126 -16.77 -8.89 -0.06
C SER A 126 -17.36 -7.49 0.02
N ILE A 127 -16.54 -6.45 -0.15
CA ILE A 127 -17.04 -5.06 -0.20
C ILE A 127 -17.83 -4.78 -1.50
N HIS A 128 -17.49 -5.47 -2.59
CA HIS A 128 -18.34 -5.57 -3.78
C HIS A 128 -18.93 -6.98 -3.89
N GLY A 129 -20.26 -7.06 -4.03
CA GLY A 129 -20.96 -8.34 -4.05
C GLY A 129 -20.65 -9.22 -5.26
N ASN A 130 -20.29 -8.61 -6.40
CA ASN A 130 -19.93 -9.27 -7.65
C ASN A 130 -18.46 -9.71 -7.74
N GLU A 131 -17.63 -9.38 -6.75
CA GLU A 131 -16.20 -9.73 -6.68
C GLU A 131 -16.00 -10.95 -5.77
N ARG A 132 -16.62 -12.08 -6.15
CA ARG A 132 -16.75 -13.30 -5.33
C ARG A 132 -15.44 -13.93 -4.84
N GLY A 133 -14.31 -13.66 -5.49
CA GLY A 133 -13.04 -14.31 -5.20
C GLY A 133 -12.59 -14.23 -3.73
N GLY A 134 -12.70 -13.05 -3.11
CA GLY A 134 -12.36 -12.84 -1.70
C GLY A 134 -13.27 -13.64 -0.76
N ALA A 135 -14.58 -13.64 -1.03
CA ALA A 135 -15.55 -14.38 -0.22
C ALA A 135 -15.35 -15.90 -0.33
N GLU A 136 -15.16 -16.42 -1.54
CA GLU A 136 -14.93 -17.84 -1.80
C GLU A 136 -13.63 -18.34 -1.16
N GLY A 137 -12.53 -17.62 -1.37
CA GLY A 137 -11.23 -17.99 -0.82
C GLY A 137 -11.18 -17.81 0.69
N GLY A 138 -11.75 -16.72 1.20
CA GLY A 138 -11.75 -16.39 2.62
C GLY A 138 -12.56 -17.38 3.46
N CYS A 139 -13.73 -17.84 3.01
CA CYS A 139 -14.49 -18.86 3.73
C CYS A 139 -13.68 -20.15 3.93
N ARG A 140 -12.96 -20.56 2.88
CA ARG A 140 -12.10 -21.75 2.92
C ARG A 140 -10.88 -21.52 3.81
N PHE A 141 -10.24 -20.36 3.70
CA PHE A 141 -9.07 -20.02 4.50
C PHE A 141 -9.38 -19.95 6.01
N ILE A 142 -10.54 -19.39 6.40
CA ILE A 142 -11.03 -19.39 7.79
C ILE A 142 -11.09 -20.81 8.35
N GLU A 143 -11.66 -21.75 7.59
CA GLU A 143 -11.68 -23.16 7.97
C GLU A 143 -10.26 -23.74 8.02
N ASP A 144 -9.42 -23.47 7.01
CA ASP A 144 -8.05 -23.98 6.92
C ASP A 144 -7.23 -23.60 8.17
N ILE A 145 -7.29 -22.35 8.63
CA ILE A 145 -6.53 -21.91 9.82
C ILE A 145 -7.16 -22.40 11.13
N ALA A 146 -8.49 -22.56 11.20
CA ALA A 146 -9.15 -23.09 12.39
C ALA A 146 -8.84 -24.57 12.62
N MET A 147 -8.72 -25.35 11.55
CA MET A 147 -8.35 -26.78 11.59
C MET A 147 -6.84 -27.03 11.67
N SER A 148 -6.02 -26.01 11.41
CA SER A 148 -4.57 -26.19 11.25
C SER A 148 -3.88 -26.64 12.54
N GLU A 149 -3.03 -27.65 12.39
CA GLU A 149 -2.09 -28.11 13.42
C GLU A 149 -0.66 -27.62 13.14
N GLU A 150 -0.47 -26.78 12.11
CA GLU A 150 0.84 -26.22 11.78
C GLU A 150 1.32 -25.32 12.93
N PRO A 151 2.54 -25.54 13.47
CA PRO A 151 3.05 -24.76 14.58
C PRO A 151 3.05 -23.25 14.31
N GLU A 152 3.33 -22.84 13.08
CA GLU A 152 3.36 -21.44 12.66
C GLU A 152 1.97 -20.79 12.72
N ILE A 153 0.94 -21.43 12.18
CA ILE A 153 -0.45 -20.93 12.23
C ILE A 153 -0.96 -20.91 13.68
N ARG A 154 -0.68 -21.96 14.45
CA ARG A 154 -1.06 -22.02 15.87
C ARG A 154 -0.40 -20.92 16.69
N GLU A 155 0.86 -20.59 16.40
CA GLU A 155 1.56 -19.51 17.07
C GLU A 155 1.03 -18.14 16.64
N ALA A 156 0.74 -17.94 15.36
CA ALA A 156 0.11 -16.72 14.87
C ALA A 156 -1.24 -16.48 15.59
N LEU A 157 -2.13 -17.48 15.63
CA LEU A 157 -3.44 -17.36 16.28
C LEU A 157 -3.38 -17.13 17.80
N LYS A 158 -2.28 -17.47 18.48
CA LYS A 158 -2.10 -17.11 19.89
C LYS A 158 -1.83 -15.62 20.08
N ASN A 159 -1.12 -15.02 19.15
CA ASN A 159 -0.63 -13.65 19.24
C ASN A 159 -1.51 -12.67 18.46
N SER A 160 -2.45 -13.16 17.64
CA SER A 160 -3.31 -12.31 16.81
C SER A 160 -4.80 -12.58 16.95
N VAL A 161 -5.59 -11.55 16.60
CA VAL A 161 -7.03 -11.62 16.37
C VAL A 161 -7.28 -11.21 14.92
N ILE A 162 -7.81 -12.12 14.11
CA ILE A 162 -8.03 -11.88 12.68
C ILE A 162 -9.50 -11.60 12.43
N LEU A 163 -9.81 -10.43 11.86
CA LEU A 163 -11.17 -10.00 11.52
C LEU A 163 -11.39 -10.11 10.01
N PHE A 164 -12.24 -11.04 9.59
CA PHE A 164 -12.66 -11.19 8.20
C PHE A 164 -14.05 -10.57 8.01
N ASN A 165 -14.13 -9.50 7.23
CA ASN A 165 -15.34 -8.69 7.06
C ASN A 165 -16.02 -8.99 5.71
N PHE A 166 -17.32 -9.26 5.75
CA PHE A 166 -18.17 -9.53 4.59
C PHE A 166 -19.18 -8.39 4.45
N LEU A 167 -18.71 -7.28 3.88
CA LEU A 167 -19.37 -5.97 4.02
C LEU A 167 -20.60 -5.78 3.14
N ASN A 168 -20.69 -6.43 1.97
CA ASN A 168 -21.81 -6.26 1.04
C ASN A 168 -22.65 -7.53 0.87
N PRO A 169 -23.44 -7.92 1.88
CA PRO A 169 -24.34 -9.06 1.77
C PRO A 169 -25.47 -8.83 0.75
N ASP A 170 -25.84 -7.58 0.47
CA ASP A 170 -26.92 -7.26 -0.48
C ASP A 170 -26.51 -7.51 -1.93
N GLY A 171 -25.34 -7.00 -2.34
CA GLY A 171 -24.79 -7.25 -3.67
C GLY A 171 -24.49 -8.73 -3.90
N TRP A 172 -24.10 -9.46 -2.84
CA TRP A 172 -24.02 -10.92 -2.87
C TRP A 172 -25.41 -11.54 -3.08
N ALA A 173 -26.40 -11.20 -2.26
CA ALA A 173 -27.74 -11.76 -2.36
C ALA A 173 -28.43 -11.47 -3.70
N ALA A 174 -28.07 -10.39 -4.40
CA ALA A 174 -28.60 -10.04 -5.72
C ALA A 174 -28.30 -11.09 -6.80
N GLY A 175 -27.17 -11.78 -6.71
CA GLY A 175 -26.78 -12.86 -7.64
C GLY A 175 -27.00 -14.27 -7.11
N ASP A 176 -27.54 -14.37 -5.91
CA ASP A 176 -27.68 -15.64 -5.22
C ASP A 176 -28.78 -16.50 -5.86
N ILE A 177 -28.39 -17.69 -6.33
CA ILE A 177 -29.29 -18.62 -7.01
C ILE A 177 -30.42 -19.13 -6.10
N SER A 178 -30.19 -19.23 -4.79
CA SER A 178 -31.22 -19.62 -3.81
C SER A 178 -32.34 -18.57 -3.72
N ARG A 179 -32.02 -17.33 -4.10
CA ARG A 179 -32.90 -16.17 -4.12
C ARG A 179 -33.40 -15.81 -5.51
N LEU A 180 -33.15 -16.67 -6.51
CA LEU A 180 -33.44 -16.44 -7.93
C LEU A 180 -32.78 -15.16 -8.47
N GLY A 181 -31.64 -14.80 -7.88
CA GLY A 181 -30.83 -13.65 -8.28
C GLY A 181 -30.28 -13.83 -9.70
N PRO A 182 -30.45 -12.84 -10.59
CA PRO A 182 -29.97 -12.96 -11.97
C PRO A 182 -28.46 -12.73 -12.08
N LEU A 183 -27.91 -11.82 -11.27
CA LEU A 183 -26.52 -11.33 -11.34
C LEU A 183 -26.14 -10.72 -9.98
N TYR A 184 -24.94 -11.04 -9.47
CA TYR A 184 -24.33 -10.34 -8.34
C TYR A 184 -24.14 -8.86 -8.68
N ASP A 185 -24.25 -8.00 -7.66
CA ASP A 185 -24.11 -6.56 -7.82
C ASP A 185 -22.86 -6.02 -7.10
N ARG A 186 -22.25 -4.99 -7.69
CA ARG A 186 -21.10 -4.30 -7.12
C ARG A 186 -21.53 -3.45 -5.91
N GLY A 187 -22.61 -2.69 -6.07
CA GLY A 187 -23.15 -1.83 -5.01
C GLY A 187 -23.93 -2.61 -3.95
N ASN A 188 -24.26 -1.93 -2.84
CA ASN A 188 -25.24 -2.45 -1.88
C ASN A 188 -26.69 -2.30 -2.40
N ALA A 189 -27.71 -2.57 -1.58
CA ALA A 189 -29.12 -2.45 -2.01
C ALA A 189 -29.56 -1.02 -2.39
N ASN A 190 -28.84 0.02 -1.95
CA ASN A 190 -29.07 1.40 -2.38
C ASN A 190 -28.39 1.73 -3.72
N GLY A 191 -27.61 0.80 -4.29
CA GLY A 191 -26.80 1.01 -5.48
C GLY A 191 -25.53 1.82 -5.23
N VAL A 192 -25.10 1.94 -3.96
CA VAL A 192 -23.89 2.67 -3.59
C VAL A 192 -22.68 1.74 -3.63
N ASP A 193 -21.60 2.20 -4.26
CA ASP A 193 -20.29 1.55 -4.19
C ASP A 193 -19.73 1.76 -2.78
N LEU A 194 -19.69 0.69 -1.97
CA LEU A 194 -19.20 0.75 -0.59
C LEU A 194 -17.72 1.12 -0.52
N ASN A 195 -16.94 0.82 -1.56
CA ASN A 195 -15.55 1.23 -1.68
C ASN A 195 -15.40 2.66 -2.25
N ARG A 196 -16.42 3.51 -2.05
CA ARG A 196 -16.37 4.98 -2.17
C ARG A 196 -16.92 5.67 -0.90
N ASN A 197 -17.25 4.89 0.12
CA ASN A 197 -17.99 5.34 1.29
C ASN A 197 -17.13 5.49 2.55
N TRP A 198 -15.79 5.43 2.43
CA TRP A 198 -14.88 5.50 3.57
C TRP A 198 -14.33 6.92 3.82
N PRO A 199 -14.11 7.31 5.08
CA PRO A 199 -13.68 8.65 5.46
C PRO A 199 -12.15 8.82 5.34
N VAL A 200 -11.65 8.90 4.12
CA VAL A 200 -10.21 9.06 3.84
C VAL A 200 -9.72 10.49 4.07
N VAL A 201 -8.43 10.64 4.42
CA VAL A 201 -7.71 11.92 4.45
C VAL A 201 -7.58 12.48 3.04
N GLY A 202 -7.74 13.80 2.90
CA GLY A 202 -7.55 14.50 1.65
C GLY A 202 -8.83 14.62 0.81
N TRP A 203 -8.66 14.79 -0.51
CA TRP A 203 -9.75 15.15 -1.42
C TRP A 203 -10.86 14.10 -1.44
N ILE A 204 -12.11 14.53 -1.29
CA ILE A 204 -13.32 13.71 -1.45
C ILE A 204 -14.28 14.41 -2.44
N PRO A 205 -14.64 13.77 -3.56
CA PRO A 205 -15.57 14.35 -4.51
C PRO A 205 -16.97 14.45 -3.91
N ALA A 206 -17.75 15.44 -4.35
CA ALA A 206 -19.11 15.68 -3.86
C ALA A 206 -20.09 14.51 -4.08
N SER A 207 -19.78 13.58 -4.99
CA SER A 207 -20.54 12.36 -5.23
C SER A 207 -20.32 11.28 -4.17
N HIS A 208 -19.27 11.38 -3.36
CA HIS A 208 -18.99 10.42 -2.29
C HIS A 208 -19.56 10.96 -0.98
N THR A 209 -20.28 10.10 -0.26
CA THR A 209 -20.92 10.44 1.02
C THR A 209 -20.41 9.52 2.11
N PRO A 210 -19.16 9.68 2.60
CA PRO A 210 -18.58 8.72 3.51
C PRO A 210 -19.43 8.45 4.76
N LEU A 211 -19.45 7.20 5.20
CA LEU A 211 -20.25 6.67 6.31
C LEU A 211 -21.77 6.80 6.13
N SER A 212 -22.27 7.06 4.92
CA SER A 212 -23.72 7.13 4.67
C SER A 212 -24.39 5.78 4.65
N GLU A 213 -23.67 4.73 4.24
CA GLU A 213 -24.24 3.39 4.09
C GLU A 213 -24.15 2.61 5.41
N PRO A 214 -25.22 1.87 5.78
CA PRO A 214 -25.28 1.20 7.07
C PRO A 214 -24.21 0.11 7.22
N GLU A 215 -23.79 -0.53 6.13
CA GLU A 215 -22.73 -1.55 6.12
C GLU A 215 -21.38 -0.96 6.54
N VAL A 216 -21.01 0.16 5.90
CA VAL A 216 -19.75 0.85 6.18
C VAL A 216 -19.79 1.53 7.55
N SER A 217 -20.91 2.18 7.89
CA SER A 217 -21.06 2.79 9.22
C SER A 217 -20.98 1.75 10.35
N ALA A 218 -21.51 0.54 10.18
CA ALA A 218 -21.46 -0.52 11.19
C ALA A 218 -20.02 -1.04 11.37
N CYS A 219 -19.31 -1.32 10.27
CA CYS A 219 -17.92 -1.77 10.31
C CYS A 219 -16.99 -0.69 10.89
N TYR A 220 -17.16 0.57 10.47
CA TYR A 220 -16.44 1.70 11.04
C TYR A 220 -16.68 1.81 12.55
N ALA A 221 -17.94 1.75 13.00
CA ALA A 221 -18.25 1.85 14.43
C ALA A 221 -17.62 0.73 15.26
N ASP A 222 -17.66 -0.53 14.80
CA ASP A 222 -17.01 -1.66 15.48
C ASP A 222 -15.50 -1.44 15.59
N THR A 223 -14.86 -1.11 14.47
CA THR A 223 -13.40 -1.03 14.41
C THR A 223 -12.88 0.17 15.20
N MET A 224 -13.58 1.32 15.15
CA MET A 224 -13.23 2.48 15.95
C MET A 224 -13.45 2.26 17.45
N ALA A 225 -14.49 1.50 17.86
CA ALA A 225 -14.67 1.13 19.26
C ALA A 225 -13.53 0.22 19.75
N ARG A 226 -13.12 -0.75 18.93
CA ARG A 226 -11.96 -1.63 19.20
C ARG A 226 -10.68 -0.82 19.39
N MET A 227 -10.40 0.12 18.49
CA MET A 227 -9.20 0.94 18.55
C MET A 227 -9.24 1.98 19.69
N ASN A 228 -10.30 2.78 19.79
CA ASN A 228 -10.34 3.92 20.71
C ASN A 228 -10.79 3.56 22.12
N ASP A 229 -11.78 2.67 22.26
CA ASP A 229 -12.34 2.33 23.56
C ASP A 229 -11.60 1.15 24.20
N ASN A 230 -11.20 0.16 23.39
CA ASN A 230 -10.49 -1.03 23.88
C ASN A 230 -8.97 -0.96 23.70
N CYS A 231 -8.44 0.08 23.03
CA CYS A 231 -7.00 0.27 22.81
C CYS A 231 -6.32 -0.92 22.11
N GLN A 232 -7.04 -1.58 21.19
CA GLN A 232 -6.56 -2.74 20.43
C GLN A 232 -5.63 -2.29 19.31
N ASN A 233 -4.54 -3.03 19.11
CA ASN A 233 -3.47 -2.69 18.17
C ASN A 233 -3.70 -3.33 16.80
N PHE A 234 -4.13 -2.56 15.81
CA PHE A 234 -4.23 -3.04 14.43
C PHE A 234 -2.86 -2.97 13.73
N THR A 235 -2.44 -4.06 13.08
CA THR A 235 -1.08 -4.15 12.51
C THR A 235 -1.03 -4.41 11.02
N TYR A 236 -1.88 -5.30 10.51
CA TYR A 236 -1.92 -5.67 9.09
C TYR A 236 -3.36 -5.73 8.59
N GLY A 237 -3.57 -5.49 7.29
CA GLY A 237 -4.88 -5.68 6.70
C GLY A 237 -4.91 -5.67 5.18
N GLY A 238 -6.03 -6.04 4.58
CA GLY A 238 -6.15 -6.07 3.12
C GLY A 238 -7.58 -5.99 2.63
N ASP A 239 -7.78 -5.36 1.46
CA ASP A 239 -9.06 -5.32 0.77
C ASP A 239 -8.97 -6.12 -0.54
N ILE A 240 -9.77 -7.19 -0.63
CA ILE A 240 -9.73 -8.12 -1.77
C ILE A 240 -10.89 -7.83 -2.73
N HIS A 241 -10.51 -7.48 -3.95
CA HIS A 241 -11.36 -7.05 -5.05
C HIS A 241 -11.24 -7.93 -6.29
N GLY A 242 -11.81 -7.46 -7.40
CA GLY A 242 -11.73 -8.09 -8.69
C GLY A 242 -11.87 -7.14 -9.88
N MET A 243 -11.04 -7.37 -10.90
CA MET A 243 -10.97 -6.53 -12.10
C MET A 243 -11.29 -7.32 -13.36
N LEU A 244 -12.04 -6.70 -14.28
CA LEU A 244 -12.42 -7.33 -15.55
C LEU A 244 -11.26 -7.43 -16.55
N ASP A 245 -10.43 -6.40 -16.65
CA ASP A 245 -9.44 -6.19 -17.70
C ASP A 245 -7.99 -6.32 -17.23
N ALA A 246 -7.79 -6.86 -16.03
CA ALA A 246 -6.49 -7.28 -15.54
C ALA A 246 -5.85 -8.33 -16.46
N THR A 247 -4.52 -8.31 -16.55
CA THR A 247 -3.74 -9.30 -17.32
C THR A 247 -2.96 -10.27 -16.43
N ASP A 248 -2.70 -9.85 -15.19
CA ASP A 248 -1.99 -10.62 -14.17
C ASP A 248 -3.04 -11.30 -13.28
N ALA A 249 -2.74 -12.46 -12.67
CA ALA A 249 -3.72 -13.15 -11.83
C ALA A 249 -4.16 -12.30 -10.63
N VAL A 250 -3.21 -11.51 -10.09
CA VAL A 250 -3.43 -10.57 -9.00
C VAL A 250 -2.67 -9.27 -9.26
N ASP A 251 -3.36 -8.14 -9.15
CA ASP A 251 -2.71 -6.83 -9.06
C ASP A 251 -2.67 -6.41 -7.57
N ILE A 252 -1.46 -6.34 -6.99
CA ILE A 252 -1.24 -5.86 -5.61
C ILE A 252 -1.06 -4.35 -5.64
N MET A 253 -1.91 -3.62 -4.94
CA MET A 253 -1.93 -2.16 -4.95
C MET A 253 -1.54 -1.61 -3.59
N MET A 254 -0.64 -0.63 -3.62
CA MET A 254 -0.25 0.15 -2.46
C MET A 254 -1.29 1.26 -2.25
N PRO A 255 -1.91 1.35 -1.07
CA PRO A 255 -2.89 2.38 -0.76
C PRO A 255 -2.28 3.79 -0.74
N ALA A 256 -3.12 4.79 -0.88
CA ALA A 256 -2.72 6.19 -0.83
C ALA A 256 -2.67 6.72 0.62
N GLY A 257 -1.56 7.37 0.99
CA GLY A 257 -1.45 7.98 2.32
C GLY A 257 -0.12 8.69 2.57
N GLU A 258 -0.03 9.27 3.76
CA GLU A 258 1.21 9.78 4.33
C GLU A 258 1.87 8.66 5.13
N PHE A 259 2.98 8.14 4.62
CA PHE A 259 3.70 7.05 5.26
C PHE A 259 5.11 7.51 5.59
N ASP A 260 5.54 7.33 6.84
CA ASP A 260 6.95 7.53 7.20
C ASP A 260 7.85 6.48 6.51
N PHE A 261 9.17 6.64 6.66
CA PHE A 261 10.14 5.76 6.02
C PHE A 261 9.92 4.28 6.37
N LYS A 262 9.69 3.96 7.65
CA LYS A 262 9.51 2.58 8.10
C LYS A 262 8.24 2.00 7.51
N LYS A 263 7.11 2.70 7.63
CA LYS A 263 5.82 2.21 7.13
C LYS A 263 5.84 2.02 5.61
N ASN A 264 6.33 3.01 4.86
CA ASN A 264 6.47 2.90 3.40
C ASN A 264 7.35 1.70 3.01
N TRP A 265 8.45 1.48 3.73
CA TRP A 265 9.34 0.34 3.48
C TRP A 265 8.65 -1.00 3.78
N VAL A 266 7.92 -1.12 4.89
CA VAL A 266 7.25 -2.37 5.30
C VAL A 266 6.09 -2.72 4.36
N ILE A 267 5.28 -1.74 3.93
CA ILE A 267 4.23 -1.97 2.91
C ILE A 267 4.85 -2.48 1.60
N ARG A 268 5.90 -1.82 1.11
CA ARG A 268 6.62 -2.25 -0.10
C ARG A 268 7.23 -3.65 0.05
N ASN A 269 7.84 -3.95 1.19
CA ASN A 269 8.41 -5.27 1.47
C ASN A 269 7.33 -6.36 1.52
N CYS A 270 6.18 -6.08 2.13
CA CYS A 270 5.04 -6.99 2.14
C CYS A 270 4.55 -7.30 0.71
N ALA A 271 4.43 -6.27 -0.14
CA ALA A 271 4.06 -6.43 -1.55
C ALA A 271 5.06 -7.30 -2.34
N GLU A 272 6.36 -7.16 -2.08
CA GLU A 272 7.39 -8.00 -2.70
C GLU A 272 7.31 -9.47 -2.25
N ILE A 273 7.11 -9.72 -0.96
CA ILE A 273 6.96 -11.09 -0.44
C ILE A 273 5.69 -11.74 -1.00
N LEU A 274 4.59 -10.99 -1.09
CA LEU A 274 3.36 -11.45 -1.74
C LEU A 274 3.60 -11.79 -3.22
N TYR A 275 4.32 -10.93 -3.96
CA TYR A 275 4.68 -11.20 -5.34
C TYR A 275 5.47 -12.51 -5.48
N ASP A 276 6.47 -12.75 -4.62
CA ASP A 276 7.27 -13.97 -4.63
C ASP A 276 6.41 -15.21 -4.30
N ASN A 277 5.56 -15.13 -3.28
CA ASN A 277 4.65 -16.20 -2.89
C ASN A 277 3.59 -16.49 -3.96
N MET A 278 3.12 -15.48 -4.69
CA MET A 278 2.24 -15.66 -5.86
C MET A 278 2.96 -16.36 -7.01
N CYS A 279 4.20 -15.97 -7.29
CA CYS A 279 5.02 -16.67 -8.29
C CYS A 279 5.19 -18.14 -7.91
N GLU A 280 5.47 -18.43 -6.64
CA GLU A 280 5.59 -19.81 -6.16
C GLU A 280 4.27 -20.57 -6.26
N GLY A 281 3.18 -20.02 -5.72
CA GLY A 281 1.91 -20.72 -5.59
C GLY A 281 1.10 -20.86 -6.89
N LEU A 282 1.34 -19.99 -7.88
CA LEU A 282 0.57 -19.99 -9.14
C LEU A 282 1.37 -20.50 -10.34
N VAL A 283 2.69 -20.29 -10.38
CA VAL A 283 3.53 -20.70 -11.52
C VAL A 283 4.21 -22.05 -11.29
N ASN A 284 4.67 -22.33 -10.07
CA ASN A 284 5.37 -23.58 -9.78
C ASN A 284 4.41 -24.74 -9.52
N ASP A 285 3.14 -24.45 -9.25
CA ASP A 285 2.07 -25.44 -9.20
C ASP A 285 1.59 -25.78 -10.63
N SER A 286 1.69 -27.05 -11.02
CA SER A 286 1.37 -27.47 -12.39
C SER A 286 -0.11 -27.33 -12.75
N GLU A 287 -1.01 -27.44 -11.78
CA GLU A 287 -2.44 -27.28 -12.00
C GLU A 287 -2.76 -25.80 -12.17
N MET A 288 -2.25 -24.93 -11.30
CA MET A 288 -2.45 -23.49 -11.41
C MET A 288 -1.83 -22.93 -12.70
N ALA A 289 -0.63 -23.39 -13.07
CA ALA A 289 -0.01 -23.01 -14.33
C ALA A 289 -0.87 -23.37 -15.56
N MET A 290 -1.53 -24.53 -15.54
CA MET A 290 -2.47 -24.95 -16.59
C MET A 290 -3.75 -24.11 -16.58
N ILE A 291 -4.27 -23.77 -15.40
CA ILE A 291 -5.43 -22.88 -15.24
C ILE A 291 -5.11 -21.49 -15.80
N MET A 292 -3.95 -20.92 -15.44
CA MET A 292 -3.48 -19.64 -15.94
C MET A 292 -3.37 -19.62 -17.47
N ASP A 293 -2.78 -20.66 -18.07
CA ASP A 293 -2.68 -20.80 -19.54
C ASP A 293 -4.07 -20.87 -20.19
N THR A 294 -4.99 -21.64 -19.59
CA THR A 294 -6.39 -21.77 -20.06
C THR A 294 -7.14 -20.44 -20.03
N LEU A 295 -6.88 -19.63 -19.01
CA LEU A 295 -7.50 -18.31 -18.81
C LEU A 295 -6.79 -17.20 -19.61
N GLY A 296 -5.61 -17.47 -20.17
CA GLY A 296 -4.80 -16.46 -20.86
C GLY A 296 -4.15 -15.45 -19.91
N VAL A 297 -3.92 -15.84 -18.65
CA VAL A 297 -3.22 -15.02 -17.65
C VAL A 297 -1.75 -14.87 -18.04
N VAL A 298 -1.24 -13.64 -17.95
CA VAL A 298 0.08 -13.27 -18.49
C VAL A 298 1.19 -13.38 -17.45
N SER A 299 0.88 -13.04 -16.20
CA SER A 299 1.80 -13.09 -15.05
C SER A 299 1.04 -13.58 -13.81
N PRO A 300 1.70 -14.24 -12.84
CA PRO A 300 1.08 -14.54 -11.56
C PRO A 300 0.66 -13.27 -10.79
N CYS A 301 1.40 -12.18 -10.94
CA CYS A 301 1.16 -10.99 -10.15
C CYS A 301 1.87 -9.76 -10.73
N MET A 302 1.41 -8.57 -10.34
CA MET A 302 2.21 -7.34 -10.31
C MET A 302 2.04 -6.63 -8.95
N TRP A 303 2.88 -5.62 -8.64
CA TRP A 303 2.69 -4.77 -7.46
C TRP A 303 3.09 -3.29 -7.67
N GLY A 304 2.29 -2.33 -7.23
CA GLY A 304 2.57 -0.90 -7.45
C GLY A 304 1.53 -0.01 -6.79
N THR A 305 1.53 1.29 -7.09
CA THR A 305 0.40 2.15 -6.72
C THR A 305 -0.88 1.71 -7.43
N CYS A 306 -2.05 2.17 -6.96
CA CYS A 306 -3.31 1.97 -7.68
C CYS A 306 -3.20 2.44 -9.13
N TRP A 307 -2.55 3.59 -9.39
CA TRP A 307 -2.41 4.10 -10.74
C TRP A 307 -1.47 3.26 -11.61
N ASP A 308 -0.35 2.79 -11.07
CA ASP A 308 0.58 1.92 -11.80
C ASP A 308 -0.08 0.59 -12.19
N ALA A 309 -0.97 0.07 -11.33
CA ALA A 309 -1.70 -1.17 -11.52
C ALA A 309 -2.88 -1.02 -12.50
N LEU A 310 -3.79 -0.08 -12.22
CA LEU A 310 -5.11 0.00 -12.86
C LEU A 310 -5.23 1.11 -13.90
N ALA A 311 -4.21 1.96 -14.02
CA ALA A 311 -4.25 3.19 -14.82
C ALA A 311 -5.26 4.26 -14.33
N TYR A 312 -5.79 4.12 -13.12
CA TYR A 312 -6.50 5.16 -12.36
C TYR A 312 -6.26 5.03 -10.84
N THR A 313 -6.61 6.06 -10.08
CA THR A 313 -6.75 6.07 -8.61
C THR A 313 -8.12 6.66 -8.25
N ASP A 314 -8.54 6.63 -6.97
CA ASP A 314 -9.80 7.22 -6.52
C ASP A 314 -9.71 7.80 -5.09
N SER A 315 -10.86 8.19 -4.53
CA SER A 315 -11.02 8.63 -3.14
C SER A 315 -12.16 7.88 -2.46
N GLY A 316 -12.04 7.69 -1.14
CA GLY A 316 -13.04 7.01 -0.32
C GLY A 316 -12.89 5.49 -0.30
N PHE A 317 -11.70 4.97 -0.63
CA PHE A 317 -11.35 3.56 -0.54
C PHE A 317 -11.24 3.09 0.91
N LEU A 318 -11.69 1.87 1.17
CA LEU A 318 -11.42 1.16 2.42
C LEU A 318 -9.92 0.94 2.61
N GLY A 319 -9.22 0.51 1.56
CA GLY A 319 -7.78 0.31 1.54
C GLY A 319 -6.96 1.51 2.02
N ASP A 320 -7.28 2.67 1.47
CA ASP A 320 -6.70 3.94 1.88
C ASP A 320 -7.04 4.26 3.34
N TRP A 321 -8.32 4.19 3.72
CA TRP A 321 -8.73 4.50 5.09
C TRP A 321 -8.06 3.60 6.12
N MET A 322 -8.01 2.29 5.92
CA MET A 322 -7.43 1.36 6.89
C MET A 322 -5.92 1.60 7.07
N THR A 323 -5.23 2.07 6.04
CA THR A 323 -3.80 2.36 6.13
C THR A 323 -3.49 3.77 6.62
N GLN A 324 -4.39 4.73 6.51
CA GLN A 324 -4.17 6.08 7.00
C GLN A 324 -4.28 6.18 8.53
N ASP A 325 -3.63 7.19 9.12
CA ASP A 325 -3.63 7.44 10.56
C ASP A 325 -5.01 7.78 11.15
N VAL A 326 -5.94 8.28 10.32
CA VAL A 326 -7.33 8.53 10.72
C VAL A 326 -8.20 7.28 10.73
N GLY A 327 -7.71 6.17 10.15
CA GLY A 327 -8.32 4.87 10.21
C GLY A 327 -7.55 3.94 11.13
N LEU A 328 -7.06 2.81 10.62
CA LEU A 328 -6.47 1.75 11.44
C LEU A 328 -4.94 1.80 11.51
N ASN A 329 -4.31 2.65 10.69
CA ASN A 329 -2.86 2.75 10.57
C ASN A 329 -2.15 1.40 10.28
N VAL A 330 -2.82 0.45 9.61
CA VAL A 330 -2.21 -0.86 9.34
C VAL A 330 -1.16 -0.82 8.24
N ILE A 331 -0.30 -1.84 8.22
CA ILE A 331 0.39 -2.27 7.00
C ILE A 331 -0.66 -2.92 6.09
N GLY A 332 -1.15 -2.17 5.11
CA GLY A 332 -2.25 -2.60 4.24
C GLY A 332 -1.93 -2.57 2.76
N LEU A 333 -2.63 -3.44 2.02
CA LEU A 333 -2.56 -3.59 0.57
C LEU A 333 -3.94 -3.88 0.02
N ASP A 334 -4.22 -3.43 -1.19
CA ASP A 334 -5.42 -3.75 -1.93
C ASP A 334 -5.10 -4.76 -3.04
N PHE A 335 -6.06 -5.57 -3.42
CA PHE A 335 -5.83 -6.69 -4.35
C PHE A 335 -6.92 -6.76 -5.42
N GLU A 336 -6.56 -6.77 -6.69
CA GLU A 336 -7.52 -7.04 -7.77
C GLU A 336 -7.28 -8.44 -8.36
N LEU A 337 -8.27 -9.32 -8.23
CA LEU A 337 -8.22 -10.65 -8.83
C LEU A 337 -8.72 -10.61 -10.29
N ILE A 338 -7.99 -11.24 -11.21
CA ILE A 338 -8.34 -11.23 -12.64
C ILE A 338 -9.73 -11.80 -12.92
N LEU A 339 -10.49 -11.18 -13.82
CA LEU A 339 -11.81 -11.62 -14.25
C LEU A 339 -12.85 -11.75 -13.12
N ASN A 340 -12.54 -11.33 -11.88
CA ASN A 340 -13.41 -11.39 -10.71
C ASN A 340 -14.44 -10.24 -10.75
N HIS A 341 -15.31 -10.21 -11.76
CA HIS A 341 -16.25 -9.09 -11.98
C HIS A 341 -17.54 -9.58 -12.69
N TYR A 342 -18.38 -8.66 -13.18
CA TYR A 342 -19.68 -8.98 -13.83
C TYR A 342 -19.64 -10.05 -14.94
N VAL A 343 -18.54 -10.19 -15.68
CA VAL A 343 -18.37 -11.24 -16.70
C VAL A 343 -16.90 -11.68 -16.66
N PRO A 344 -16.55 -12.96 -16.59
CA PRO A 344 -17.41 -14.14 -16.45
C PRO A 344 -17.82 -14.46 -15.00
N ASN A 345 -17.25 -13.81 -13.96
CA ASN A 345 -17.38 -14.25 -12.56
C ASN A 345 -18.74 -13.96 -11.89
N ASN A 346 -19.78 -13.75 -12.70
CA ASN A 346 -21.16 -13.80 -12.27
C ASN A 346 -21.80 -15.18 -12.53
N ALA A 347 -21.03 -16.10 -13.12
CA ALA A 347 -21.36 -17.50 -13.26
C ALA A 347 -20.18 -18.34 -12.76
N TRP A 348 -20.51 -19.48 -12.16
CA TRP A 348 -19.48 -20.40 -11.67
C TRP A 348 -18.68 -20.98 -12.83
N PHE A 349 -17.36 -20.82 -12.77
CA PHE A 349 -16.42 -21.50 -13.66
C PHE A 349 -15.27 -22.03 -12.83
N PHE A 350 -15.23 -23.36 -12.64
CA PHE A 350 -14.32 -24.03 -11.72
C PHE A 350 -12.85 -23.57 -11.84
N PRO A 351 -12.21 -23.53 -13.02
CA PRO A 351 -10.82 -23.10 -13.11
C PRO A 351 -10.58 -21.67 -12.62
N LEU A 352 -11.51 -20.74 -12.92
CA LEU A 352 -11.40 -19.35 -12.45
C LEU A 352 -11.63 -19.25 -10.94
N ALA A 353 -12.66 -19.93 -10.42
CA ALA A 353 -12.92 -19.96 -8.99
C ALA A 353 -11.73 -20.56 -8.22
N GLN A 354 -11.12 -21.62 -8.75
CA GLN A 354 -9.93 -22.24 -8.16
C GLN A 354 -8.75 -21.26 -8.14
N LEU A 355 -8.50 -20.51 -9.22
CA LEU A 355 -7.48 -19.46 -9.25
C LEU A 355 -7.73 -18.40 -8.16
N HIS A 356 -8.96 -17.90 -8.03
CA HIS A 356 -9.32 -16.89 -7.02
C HIS A 356 -9.16 -17.40 -5.59
N ILE A 357 -9.60 -18.64 -5.33
CA ILE A 357 -9.47 -19.28 -4.02
C ILE A 357 -8.00 -19.45 -3.65
N THR A 358 -7.17 -19.94 -4.58
CA THR A 358 -5.73 -20.10 -4.36
C THR A 358 -5.04 -18.76 -4.11
N ALA A 359 -5.31 -17.75 -4.94
CA ALA A 359 -4.77 -16.40 -4.77
C ALA A 359 -5.15 -15.78 -3.42
N THR A 360 -6.43 -15.85 -3.04
CA THR A 360 -6.91 -15.35 -1.75
C THR A 360 -6.24 -16.05 -0.57
N ARG A 361 -6.04 -17.37 -0.64
CA ARG A 361 -5.29 -18.13 0.38
C ARG A 361 -3.84 -17.66 0.48
N ILE A 362 -3.17 -17.42 -0.65
CA ILE A 362 -1.79 -16.90 -0.66
C ILE A 362 -1.74 -15.51 -0.01
N ILE A 363 -2.67 -14.62 -0.33
CA ILE A 363 -2.78 -13.28 0.26
C ILE A 363 -2.89 -13.39 1.78
N LEU A 364 -3.94 -14.05 2.26
CA LEU A 364 -4.27 -14.10 3.68
C LEU A 364 -3.20 -14.84 4.50
N ARG A 365 -2.64 -15.94 3.96
CA ARG A 365 -1.55 -16.69 4.63
C ARG A 365 -0.28 -15.85 4.70
N THR A 366 0.06 -15.13 3.64
CA THR A 366 1.26 -14.28 3.62
C THR A 366 1.12 -13.16 4.62
N MET A 367 0.01 -12.42 4.62
CA MET A 367 -0.19 -11.29 5.54
C MET A 367 -0.27 -11.74 7.01
N LEU A 368 -0.89 -12.89 7.29
CA LEU A 368 -0.83 -13.51 8.63
C LEU A 368 0.60 -13.90 9.03
N THR A 369 1.41 -14.36 8.08
CA THR A 369 2.81 -14.71 8.37
C THR A 369 3.63 -13.45 8.63
N GLU A 370 3.50 -12.43 7.79
CA GLU A 370 4.21 -11.15 7.92
C GLU A 370 3.82 -10.40 9.19
N SER A 371 2.58 -10.52 9.68
CA SER A 371 2.16 -9.91 10.94
C SER A 371 2.89 -10.45 12.16
N THR A 372 3.53 -11.61 12.07
CA THR A 372 4.34 -12.17 13.16
C THR A 372 5.79 -11.66 13.16
N LYS A 373 6.16 -10.85 12.16
CA LYS A 373 7.52 -10.33 11.97
C LYS A 373 7.58 -8.87 12.37
N SER A 374 8.74 -8.46 12.89
CA SER A 374 9.06 -7.06 13.14
C SER A 374 10.20 -6.61 12.23
N TYR A 375 10.04 -5.43 11.67
CA TYR A 375 10.99 -4.81 10.74
C TYR A 375 11.42 -3.46 11.29
N GLU A 376 12.74 -3.24 11.41
CA GLU A 376 13.33 -1.98 11.86
C GLU A 376 14.33 -1.46 10.80
N PRO A 377 13.86 -1.03 9.63
CA PRO A 377 14.73 -0.49 8.60
C PRO A 377 15.25 0.90 8.98
N TRP A 378 16.51 1.15 8.66
CA TRP A 378 17.15 2.46 8.79
C TRP A 378 17.72 2.92 7.45
N LEU A 379 17.75 4.23 7.23
CA LEU A 379 18.41 4.85 6.09
C LEU A 379 19.81 5.31 6.47
N SER A 380 20.82 4.58 6.01
CA SER A 380 22.21 4.98 6.17
C SER A 380 22.54 6.14 5.25
N LEU A 381 22.98 7.27 5.82
CA LEU A 381 23.37 8.47 5.09
C LEU A 381 24.88 8.68 5.14
N PRO A 382 25.51 9.19 4.05
CA PRO A 382 26.96 9.39 3.98
C PRO A 382 27.46 10.56 4.85
N GLY A 383 26.56 11.43 5.32
CA GLY A 383 26.82 12.57 6.18
C GLY A 383 25.49 13.23 6.57
N LYS A 384 25.54 14.40 7.22
CA LYS A 384 24.30 15.13 7.53
C LYS A 384 23.61 15.60 6.25
N VAL A 385 22.30 15.62 6.27
CA VAL A 385 21.49 16.23 5.22
C VAL A 385 20.87 17.50 5.78
N GLY A 386 21.14 18.63 5.13
CA GLY A 386 20.47 19.88 5.45
C GLY A 386 19.27 20.09 4.53
N TYR A 387 18.14 20.57 5.04
CA TYR A 387 17.04 21.02 4.18
C TYR A 387 16.69 22.48 4.45
N ILE A 388 16.42 23.24 3.38
CA ILE A 388 16.09 24.65 3.53
C ILE A 388 14.66 24.76 4.06
N HIS A 389 14.53 25.13 5.34
CA HIS A 389 13.25 25.12 6.04
C HIS A 389 12.34 26.26 5.56
N ASN A 390 11.16 25.88 5.08
CA ASN A 390 10.06 26.77 4.80
C ASN A 390 9.07 26.77 5.98
N PRO A 391 8.90 27.88 6.71
CA PRO A 391 7.97 27.92 7.85
C PRO A 391 6.50 28.00 7.42
N ALA A 392 6.22 28.07 6.11
CA ALA A 392 4.85 28.12 5.60
C ALA A 392 4.12 26.80 5.90
N THR A 393 2.88 26.94 6.36
CA THR A 393 1.98 25.83 6.65
C THR A 393 0.58 26.18 6.18
N ILE A 394 -0.21 25.15 5.90
CA ILE A 394 -1.57 25.24 5.39
C ILE A 394 -2.53 24.81 6.52
N PRO A 395 -3.12 25.77 7.24
CA PRO A 395 -3.99 25.45 8.37
C PRO A 395 -5.46 25.35 7.96
N ARG A 396 -6.20 24.46 8.62
CA ARG A 396 -7.67 24.56 8.77
C ARG A 396 -8.03 24.51 10.23
N GLN A 397 -8.84 25.48 10.66
CA GLN A 397 -9.47 25.46 11.98
C GLN A 397 -10.69 24.52 11.88
N GLY A 398 -10.68 23.41 12.62
CA GLY A 398 -11.82 22.49 12.67
C GLY A 398 -13.01 23.08 13.43
N SER A 399 -14.22 22.68 13.08
CA SER A 399 -15.41 22.98 13.89
C SER A 399 -15.66 21.81 14.86
N SER A 400 -15.57 22.05 16.17
CA SER A 400 -16.13 21.09 17.12
C SER A 400 -17.66 21.11 16.94
N LEU A 401 -18.20 19.99 16.45
CA LEU A 401 -19.54 19.43 16.71
C LEU A 401 -19.86 18.40 15.61
N SER A 402 -19.78 17.11 15.96
CA SER A 402 -20.46 15.97 15.33
C SER A 402 -20.55 16.00 13.79
N GLY A 403 -19.49 15.53 13.12
CA GLY A 403 -19.42 15.39 11.65
C GLY A 403 -18.73 16.55 10.91
N GLY A 404 -18.13 17.48 11.66
CA GLY A 404 -17.43 18.67 11.12
C GLY A 404 -15.95 18.44 10.87
N GLU A 405 -15.44 19.18 9.89
CA GLU A 405 -14.09 19.11 9.33
C GLU A 405 -12.96 18.97 10.38
N VAL A 406 -12.00 18.08 10.10
CA VAL A 406 -10.83 17.85 10.97
C VAL A 406 -9.85 19.03 10.87
N ALA A 407 -9.38 19.51 12.02
CA ALA A 407 -8.35 20.54 12.09
C ALA A 407 -6.99 19.96 11.66
N TYR A 408 -6.23 20.71 10.88
CA TYR A 408 -4.88 20.31 10.48
C TYR A 408 -3.98 21.53 10.26
N LYS A 409 -2.68 21.27 10.15
CA LYS A 409 -1.66 22.25 9.81
C LYS A 409 -0.61 21.57 8.91
N ALA A 410 -0.90 21.51 7.63
CA ALA A 410 -0.15 20.71 6.67
C ALA A 410 1.10 21.45 6.12
N THR A 411 2.19 20.74 5.85
CA THR A 411 3.42 21.25 5.22
C THR A 411 4.27 20.14 4.63
N SER A 412 4.75 20.33 3.39
CA SER A 412 5.68 19.40 2.73
C SER A 412 7.02 19.23 3.48
N MET A 413 7.35 20.15 4.40
CA MET A 413 8.55 20.04 5.25
C MET A 413 8.51 18.83 6.19
N ARG A 414 7.30 18.37 6.57
CA ARG A 414 7.13 17.25 7.50
C ARG A 414 7.86 16.00 7.03
N PHE A 415 7.91 15.76 5.72
CA PHE A 415 8.64 14.63 5.15
C PHE A 415 10.10 14.54 5.63
N MET A 416 10.81 15.67 5.70
CA MET A 416 12.22 15.67 6.15
C MET A 416 12.33 15.48 7.67
N GLU A 417 11.36 15.97 8.44
CA GLU A 417 11.27 15.75 9.89
C GLU A 417 11.04 14.28 10.19
N ASP A 418 10.13 13.64 9.45
CA ASP A 418 9.81 12.23 9.61
C ASP A 418 10.96 11.34 9.15
N LEU A 419 11.68 11.72 8.09
CA LEU A 419 12.84 10.99 7.61
C LEU A 419 13.98 10.96 8.64
N ASP A 420 14.22 12.04 9.40
CA ASP A 420 15.31 12.10 10.40
C ASP A 420 15.19 11.00 11.47
N ARG A 421 13.95 10.61 11.81
CA ARG A 421 13.65 9.56 12.79
C ARG A 421 14.24 8.21 12.40
N TYR A 422 14.49 7.99 11.11
CA TYR A 422 14.92 6.71 10.56
C TYR A 422 16.30 6.75 9.90
N THR A 423 17.11 7.80 10.11
CA THR A 423 18.43 7.90 9.46
C THR A 423 19.60 7.58 10.40
N THR A 424 20.77 7.23 9.84
CA THR A 424 22.01 7.07 10.64
C THR A 424 22.77 8.38 10.87
N GLN A 425 22.43 9.43 10.12
CA GLN A 425 22.97 10.79 10.27
C GLN A 425 21.82 11.81 10.34
N PRO A 426 22.03 12.95 11.02
CA PRO A 426 21.01 14.01 11.11
C PRO A 426 20.48 14.50 9.76
N VAL A 427 19.16 14.68 9.71
CA VAL A 427 18.45 15.47 8.70
C VAL A 427 17.94 16.72 9.41
N GLU A 428 18.55 17.88 9.13
CA GLU A 428 18.32 19.10 9.94
C GLU A 428 17.81 20.29 9.13
N PRO A 429 16.87 21.08 9.69
CA PRO A 429 16.39 22.31 9.06
C PRO A 429 17.47 23.39 9.07
N ILE A 430 17.58 24.11 7.96
CA ILE A 430 18.46 25.28 7.80
C ILE A 430 17.63 26.45 7.28
N THR A 431 17.67 27.59 7.95
CA THR A 431 16.99 28.79 7.45
C THR A 431 17.88 29.60 6.52
N VAL A 432 17.28 30.25 5.52
CA VAL A 432 17.98 31.22 4.66
C VAL A 432 18.64 32.33 5.49
N SER A 433 18.04 32.73 6.60
CA SER A 433 18.58 33.76 7.50
C SER A 433 19.89 33.34 8.18
N GLU A 434 20.03 32.06 8.52
CA GLU A 434 21.25 31.51 9.13
C GLU A 434 22.40 31.46 8.14
N ILE A 435 22.10 31.13 6.87
CA ILE A 435 23.08 31.16 5.78
C ILE A 435 23.56 32.60 5.54
N ILE A 436 22.64 33.56 5.42
CA ILE A 436 22.97 34.97 5.15
C ILE A 436 23.79 35.58 6.30
N SER A 437 23.45 35.25 7.56
CA SER A 437 24.16 35.75 8.72
C SER A 437 25.51 35.05 8.97
N GLY A 438 25.78 33.96 8.26
CA GLY A 438 26.95 33.11 8.48
C GLY A 438 26.87 32.25 9.75
N LYS A 439 25.69 32.17 10.39
CA LYS A 439 25.44 31.25 11.50
C LYS A 439 25.55 29.79 11.05
N THR A 440 25.09 29.49 9.83
CA THR A 440 25.25 28.19 9.19
C THR A 440 26.06 28.35 7.91
N VAL A 441 27.11 27.54 7.74
CA VAL A 441 27.94 27.50 6.54
C VAL A 441 27.67 26.21 5.80
N LEU A 442 27.17 26.31 4.57
CA LEU A 442 26.99 25.15 3.70
C LEU A 442 28.37 24.65 3.23
N SER A 443 28.84 23.53 3.76
CA SER A 443 30.11 22.92 3.38
C SER A 443 30.01 21.40 3.28
N THR A 444 30.81 20.80 2.39
CA THR A 444 30.86 19.35 2.19
C THR A 444 31.45 18.57 3.37
N GLY A 445 32.13 19.27 4.30
CA GLY A 445 32.57 18.69 5.56
C GLY A 445 31.47 18.57 6.61
N GLU A 446 30.39 19.35 6.46
CA GLU A 446 29.24 19.34 7.38
C GLU A 446 28.06 18.56 6.79
N TYR A 447 27.69 18.86 5.54
CA TYR A 447 26.52 18.30 4.86
C TYR A 447 26.90 17.50 3.62
N SER A 448 26.46 16.24 3.56
CA SER A 448 26.57 15.42 2.34
C SER A 448 25.59 15.84 1.27
N SER A 449 24.43 16.38 1.66
CA SER A 449 23.44 16.92 0.72
C SER A 449 22.69 18.10 1.31
N ILE A 450 22.28 19.02 0.44
CA ILE A 450 21.33 20.09 0.75
C ILE A 450 20.07 19.86 -0.07
N VAL A 451 18.91 19.93 0.56
CA VAL A 451 17.59 19.70 -0.07
C VAL A 451 16.78 21.00 -0.06
N ILE A 452 16.13 21.31 -1.17
CA ILE A 452 15.18 22.43 -1.30
C ILE A 452 13.89 21.86 -1.87
N ILE A 453 12.83 21.96 -1.07
CA ILE A 453 11.52 21.41 -1.39
C ILE A 453 10.60 22.52 -1.90
N ASN A 454 9.93 22.23 -3.01
CA ASN A 454 8.89 23.03 -3.63
C ASN A 454 9.20 24.55 -3.70
N ASP A 455 8.24 25.41 -3.40
CA ASP A 455 8.26 26.80 -3.87
C ASP A 455 9.20 27.75 -3.10
N PHE A 456 9.93 27.25 -2.09
CA PHE A 456 10.74 28.09 -1.20
C PHE A 456 12.09 28.52 -1.82
N VAL A 457 12.02 29.50 -2.72
CA VAL A 457 13.17 30.05 -3.46
C VAL A 457 13.48 31.49 -3.01
N SER A 458 14.71 31.75 -2.57
CA SER A 458 15.21 33.10 -2.23
C SER A 458 16.15 33.64 -3.30
N GLY A 459 15.89 34.87 -3.78
CA GLY A 459 16.77 35.58 -4.71
C GLY A 459 17.95 36.32 -4.04
N ASN A 460 18.21 36.09 -2.75
CA ASN A 460 19.28 36.78 -2.03
C ASN A 460 20.67 36.32 -2.50
N GLY A 461 21.53 37.27 -2.92
CA GLY A 461 22.85 36.95 -3.47
C GLY A 461 23.76 36.13 -2.55
N ALA A 462 23.78 36.39 -1.24
CA ALA A 462 24.62 35.63 -0.31
C ALA A 462 24.17 34.17 -0.15
N TYR A 463 22.86 33.94 -0.19
CA TYR A 463 22.29 32.60 -0.20
C TYR A 463 22.63 31.85 -1.49
N ILE A 464 22.47 32.50 -2.65
CA ILE A 464 22.81 31.91 -3.95
C ILE A 464 24.32 31.61 -4.04
N ASP A 465 25.17 32.51 -3.57
CA ASP A 465 26.62 32.30 -3.51
C ASP A 465 26.98 31.12 -2.60
N ALA A 466 26.30 30.97 -1.45
CA ALA A 466 26.49 29.83 -0.56
C ALA A 466 26.13 28.51 -1.25
N LEU A 467 25.00 28.43 -1.97
CA LEU A 467 24.63 27.26 -2.75
C LEU A 467 25.65 26.96 -3.85
N ARG A 468 26.07 27.96 -4.62
CA ARG A 468 27.09 27.81 -5.68
C ARG A 468 28.41 27.31 -5.13
N ASN A 469 28.85 27.83 -3.99
CA ASN A 469 30.10 27.42 -3.34
C ASN A 469 30.00 26.00 -2.79
N TYR A 470 28.88 25.64 -2.18
CA TYR A 470 28.64 24.30 -1.66
C TYR A 470 28.69 23.24 -2.78
N VAL A 471 27.89 23.43 -3.83
CA VAL A 471 27.86 22.51 -4.98
C VAL A 471 29.21 22.54 -5.71
N GLY A 472 29.75 23.73 -5.97
CA GLY A 472 31.06 23.89 -6.62
C GLY A 472 32.19 23.17 -5.88
N GLY A 473 32.09 23.06 -4.55
CA GLY A 473 33.02 22.36 -3.67
C GLY A 473 32.83 20.84 -3.56
N GLY A 474 31.86 20.25 -4.28
CA GLY A 474 31.61 18.81 -4.27
C GLY A 474 30.29 18.37 -3.63
N GLY A 475 29.46 19.31 -3.19
CA GLY A 475 28.18 18.99 -2.55
C GLY A 475 27.09 18.57 -3.52
N THR A 476 26.09 17.84 -3.02
CA THR A 476 24.88 17.47 -3.76
C THR A 476 23.72 18.39 -3.35
N LEU A 477 23.14 19.10 -4.31
CA LEU A 477 21.94 19.91 -4.12
C LEU A 477 20.73 19.24 -4.76
N LEU A 478 19.81 18.73 -3.96
CA LEU A 478 18.52 18.22 -4.43
C LEU A 478 17.50 19.36 -4.46
N ILE A 479 16.87 19.56 -5.61
CA ILE A 479 15.84 20.57 -5.87
C ILE A 479 14.58 19.84 -6.31
N THR A 480 13.47 20.04 -5.60
CA THR A 480 12.19 19.41 -5.96
C THR A 480 11.16 20.42 -6.46
N ASP A 481 10.28 19.97 -7.36
CA ASP A 481 9.06 20.68 -7.76
C ASP A 481 9.32 22.16 -8.10
N GLY A 482 8.61 23.10 -7.46
CA GLY A 482 8.73 24.54 -7.68
C GLY A 482 10.12 25.13 -7.42
N ALA A 483 10.99 24.41 -6.70
CA ALA A 483 12.36 24.83 -6.46
C ALA A 483 13.16 24.84 -7.77
N ALA A 484 12.64 24.23 -8.84
CA ALA A 484 13.14 24.34 -10.21
C ALA A 484 13.47 25.79 -10.63
N ARG A 485 12.79 26.79 -10.05
CA ARG A 485 13.08 28.22 -10.30
C ARG A 485 14.47 28.67 -9.84
N LEU A 486 15.19 27.87 -9.04
CA LEU A 486 16.62 28.08 -8.74
C LEU A 486 17.54 27.71 -9.90
N LEU A 487 17.14 26.79 -10.78
CA LEU A 487 17.98 26.34 -11.90
C LEU A 487 18.44 27.49 -12.81
N PRO A 488 17.58 28.45 -13.23
CA PRO A 488 18.06 29.61 -13.98
C PRO A 488 18.96 30.54 -13.15
N ILE A 489 18.68 30.68 -11.85
CA ILE A 489 19.51 31.49 -10.94
C ILE A 489 20.91 30.87 -10.76
N LEU A 490 21.00 29.54 -10.86
CA LEU A 490 22.23 28.75 -10.81
C LEU A 490 22.93 28.61 -12.17
N ASP A 491 22.43 29.27 -13.23
CA ASP A 491 22.95 29.21 -14.62
C ASP A 491 22.89 27.78 -15.22
N ILE A 492 21.80 27.06 -14.95
CA ILE A 492 21.52 25.74 -15.53
C ILE A 492 20.58 25.84 -16.75
N CYS A 493 19.62 26.75 -16.75
CA CYS A 493 18.74 26.99 -17.90
C CYS A 493 18.26 28.44 -17.92
N SER A 494 17.47 28.81 -18.90
CA SER A 494 16.74 30.08 -18.90
C SER A 494 15.40 29.91 -18.16
N SER A 495 14.83 31.00 -17.66
CA SER A 495 13.59 30.96 -16.88
C SER A 495 12.38 30.47 -17.68
N ASP A 496 12.34 30.70 -18.99
CA ASP A 496 11.34 30.16 -19.92
C ASP A 496 11.54 28.67 -20.23
N GLY A 497 12.66 28.09 -19.78
CA GLY A 497 12.93 26.66 -19.83
C GLY A 497 12.36 25.87 -18.66
N ILE A 498 11.75 26.53 -17.66
CA ILE A 498 11.05 25.88 -16.54
C ILE A 498 9.56 25.93 -16.82
N ILE A 499 8.90 24.76 -16.80
CA ILE A 499 7.47 24.66 -17.05
C ILE A 499 6.83 23.92 -15.88
N GLU A 500 5.76 24.50 -15.34
CA GLU A 500 4.82 23.83 -14.47
C GLU A 500 3.60 23.41 -15.30
N GLU A 501 3.25 22.13 -15.24
CA GLU A 501 2.02 21.61 -15.83
C GLU A 501 1.24 20.85 -14.78
N LEU A 502 -0.08 21.00 -14.80
CA LEU A 502 -0.96 20.14 -14.02
C LEU A 502 -1.13 18.81 -14.74
N LYS A 503 -1.12 17.71 -13.97
CA LYS A 503 -1.31 16.33 -14.43
C LYS A 503 -2.29 15.61 -13.52
N TYR A 504 -2.73 14.43 -13.95
CA TYR A 504 -3.62 13.55 -13.20
C TYR A 504 -3.05 13.15 -11.83
N ALA A 505 -1.75 12.88 -11.76
CA ALA A 505 -1.00 12.65 -10.53
C ALA A 505 0.49 12.95 -10.77
N GLY A 506 1.29 13.01 -9.71
CA GLY A 506 2.74 13.14 -9.83
C GLY A 506 3.36 11.92 -10.47
N TYR A 507 4.13 12.09 -11.55
CA TYR A 507 4.83 10.98 -12.18
C TYR A 507 6.07 11.39 -12.96
N VAL A 508 6.92 10.40 -13.21
CA VAL A 508 8.05 10.48 -14.14
C VAL A 508 8.13 9.21 -15.00
N ASP A 509 8.37 9.38 -16.30
CA ASP A 509 8.64 8.27 -17.23
C ASP A 509 10.16 8.04 -17.32
N ILE A 510 10.64 6.97 -16.66
CA ILE A 510 12.07 6.66 -16.55
C ILE A 510 12.63 6.18 -17.91
N LEU A 511 13.67 6.87 -18.37
CA LEU A 511 14.39 6.58 -19.62
C LEU A 511 15.70 5.82 -19.37
N ASP A 512 16.39 6.09 -18.26
CA ASP A 512 17.65 5.44 -17.88
C ASP A 512 17.51 4.66 -16.57
N TRP A 513 17.08 3.41 -16.69
CA TRP A 513 16.94 2.47 -15.56
C TRP A 513 18.25 2.07 -14.89
N ASN A 514 19.40 2.37 -15.50
CA ASN A 514 20.71 2.09 -14.90
C ASN A 514 21.24 3.27 -14.09
N HIS A 515 20.56 4.42 -14.11
CA HIS A 515 21.00 5.59 -13.39
C HIS A 515 20.90 5.39 -11.87
N PRO A 516 21.90 5.81 -11.07
CA PRO A 516 21.86 5.65 -9.61
C PRO A 516 20.63 6.25 -8.92
N LEU A 517 20.01 7.29 -9.49
CA LEU A 517 18.81 7.93 -8.95
C LEU A 517 17.58 7.01 -8.93
N VAL A 518 17.49 6.04 -9.84
CA VAL A 518 16.37 5.10 -9.94
C VAL A 518 16.77 3.69 -9.51
N LYS A 519 17.90 3.55 -8.82
CA LYS A 519 18.33 2.29 -8.23
C LYS A 519 17.23 1.75 -7.32
N ASP A 520 16.92 0.46 -7.45
CA ASP A 520 15.90 -0.26 -6.68
C ASP A 520 14.46 0.25 -6.89
N VAL A 521 14.21 1.11 -7.88
CA VAL A 521 12.85 1.41 -8.36
C VAL A 521 12.38 0.28 -9.29
N ARG A 522 11.22 -0.33 -8.99
CA ARG A 522 10.59 -1.35 -9.85
C ARG A 522 10.36 -0.81 -11.27
N GLY A 523 10.64 -1.65 -12.27
CA GLY A 523 10.65 -1.31 -13.69
C GLY A 523 9.31 -0.86 -14.32
N VAL A 524 8.20 -0.87 -13.59
CA VAL A 524 6.89 -0.41 -14.08
C VAL A 524 6.33 0.78 -13.29
N ALA A 525 6.98 1.16 -12.19
CA ALA A 525 6.51 2.25 -11.36
C ALA A 525 6.85 3.60 -11.99
N ARG A 526 5.85 4.48 -12.04
CA ARG A 526 6.01 5.84 -12.56
C ARG A 526 5.41 6.90 -11.65
N GLN A 527 4.36 6.57 -10.87
CA GLN A 527 3.75 7.52 -9.95
C GLN A 527 4.74 7.84 -8.83
N THR A 528 4.87 9.10 -8.46
CA THR A 528 5.87 9.56 -7.48
C THR A 528 5.25 10.18 -6.24
N TYR A 529 4.01 10.67 -6.33
CA TYR A 529 3.18 11.04 -5.17
C TYR A 529 1.70 10.76 -5.46
N GLU A 530 0.93 10.53 -4.40
CA GLU A 530 -0.51 10.35 -4.43
C GLU A 530 -1.24 11.69 -4.38
N PRO A 531 -2.22 11.94 -5.26
CA PRO A 531 -2.88 13.23 -5.34
C PRO A 531 -3.89 13.44 -4.21
N THR A 532 -4.65 12.39 -3.87
CA THR A 532 -5.82 12.51 -3.01
C THR A 532 -5.47 12.88 -1.57
N PRO A 533 -4.47 12.29 -0.88
CA PRO A 533 -4.22 12.59 0.54
C PRO A 533 -3.80 14.04 0.78
N ILE A 534 -3.13 14.65 -0.19
CA ILE A 534 -2.66 16.05 -0.17
C ILE A 534 -3.62 17.02 -0.87
N GLY A 535 -4.87 16.60 -1.13
CA GLY A 535 -5.97 17.51 -1.49
C GLY A 535 -6.13 17.83 -2.97
N PHE A 536 -5.41 17.15 -3.87
CA PHE A 536 -5.58 17.33 -5.31
C PHE A 536 -6.73 16.46 -5.84
N SER A 537 -7.59 17.05 -6.68
CA SER A 537 -8.66 16.32 -7.37
C SER A 537 -8.13 15.51 -8.55
N ILE A 538 -8.63 14.29 -8.71
CA ILE A 538 -8.36 13.45 -9.88
C ILE A 538 -9.51 13.46 -10.90
N GLN A 539 -10.48 14.38 -10.77
CA GLN A 539 -11.51 14.59 -11.80
C GLN A 539 -10.98 15.38 -13.01
N GLN A 540 -9.79 15.96 -12.86
CA GLN A 540 -9.08 16.71 -13.88
C GLN A 540 -7.57 16.67 -13.58
N ASP A 541 -6.76 17.15 -14.51
CA ASP A 541 -5.35 17.41 -14.23
C ASP A 541 -5.25 18.55 -13.21
N SER A 542 -4.80 18.24 -11.98
CA SER A 542 -4.69 19.21 -10.89
C SER A 542 -3.35 19.16 -10.15
N CYS A 543 -2.56 18.12 -10.39
CA CYS A 543 -1.34 17.85 -9.64
C CYS A 543 -0.14 18.52 -10.32
N PRO A 544 0.61 19.39 -9.63
CA PRO A 544 1.72 20.11 -10.24
C PRO A 544 2.88 19.17 -10.56
N VAL A 545 3.36 19.24 -11.80
CA VAL A 545 4.59 18.59 -12.26
C VAL A 545 5.47 19.65 -12.92
N TRP A 546 6.67 19.79 -12.37
CA TRP A 546 7.68 20.71 -12.85
C TRP A 546 8.62 20.00 -13.80
N THR A 547 8.93 20.67 -14.90
CA THR A 547 9.85 20.14 -15.92
C THR A 547 10.82 21.20 -16.40
N VAL A 548 11.95 20.73 -16.94
CA VAL A 548 13.00 21.56 -17.52
C VAL A 548 13.16 21.23 -18.99
N ASN A 549 13.37 22.26 -19.82
CA ASN A 549 13.65 22.08 -21.23
C ASN A 549 14.86 21.18 -21.43
N ARG A 550 14.64 20.05 -22.11
CA ARG A 550 15.65 19.01 -22.30
C ARG A 550 16.90 19.51 -23.02
N THR A 551 16.74 20.29 -24.08
CA THR A 551 17.87 20.84 -24.84
C THR A 551 18.71 21.78 -23.97
N ALA A 552 18.08 22.64 -23.16
CA ALA A 552 18.78 23.51 -22.23
C ALA A 552 19.54 22.71 -21.15
N TRP A 553 18.90 21.67 -20.61
CA TRP A 553 19.49 20.77 -19.61
C TRP A 553 20.73 20.04 -20.16
N GLU A 554 20.60 19.40 -21.32
CA GLU A 554 21.69 18.67 -21.98
C GLU A 554 22.83 19.61 -22.42
N ALA A 555 22.52 20.86 -22.81
CA ALA A 555 23.53 21.86 -23.16
C ALA A 555 24.45 22.26 -21.99
N LYS A 556 23.99 22.09 -20.75
CA LYS A 556 24.81 22.23 -19.54
C LYS A 556 25.45 20.92 -19.08
N GLY A 557 25.38 19.86 -19.89
CA GLY A 557 25.89 18.53 -19.57
C GLY A 557 25.02 17.76 -18.59
N GLY A 558 23.74 18.11 -18.47
CA GLY A 558 22.80 17.41 -17.62
C GLY A 558 22.47 16.01 -18.14
N SER A 559 22.44 15.04 -17.23
CA SER A 559 21.91 13.70 -17.43
C SER A 559 20.39 13.72 -17.36
N VAL A 560 19.72 13.10 -18.33
CA VAL A 560 18.26 12.96 -18.37
C VAL A 560 17.91 11.55 -17.91
N VAL A 561 17.29 11.44 -16.74
CA VAL A 561 16.96 10.14 -16.13
C VAL A 561 15.51 9.77 -16.40
N ALA A 562 14.61 10.73 -16.23
CA ALA A 562 13.20 10.58 -16.53
C ALA A 562 12.61 11.86 -17.12
N THR A 563 11.50 11.69 -17.83
CA THR A 563 10.76 12.78 -18.48
C THR A 563 9.28 12.73 -18.14
N THR A 564 8.59 13.84 -18.35
CA THR A 564 7.13 13.91 -18.26
C THR A 564 6.61 14.65 -19.49
N GLY A 565 5.46 14.22 -20.04
CA GLY A 565 4.82 14.85 -21.20
C GLY A 565 5.67 14.76 -22.46
N ASP A 566 5.94 15.91 -23.10
CA ASP A 566 6.65 16.03 -24.39
C ASP A 566 8.17 15.74 -24.32
N GLY A 567 8.59 14.84 -23.44
CA GLY A 567 10.00 14.49 -23.22
C GLY A 567 10.80 15.54 -22.47
N MET A 568 10.11 16.42 -21.72
CA MET A 568 10.73 17.42 -20.85
C MET A 568 11.30 16.75 -19.60
N VAL A 569 12.44 17.25 -19.11
CA VAL A 569 13.18 16.62 -18.00
C VAL A 569 12.40 16.82 -16.71
N SER A 570 12.01 15.73 -16.04
CA SER A 570 11.36 15.74 -14.72
C SER A 570 12.19 15.04 -13.65
N LEU A 571 13.20 14.26 -14.05
CA LEU A 571 14.26 13.76 -13.17
C LEU A 571 15.61 13.79 -13.89
N GLY A 572 16.61 14.37 -13.25
CA GLY A 572 17.95 14.41 -13.81
C GLY A 572 19.00 14.96 -12.85
N SER A 573 20.26 14.89 -13.26
CA SER A 573 21.36 15.55 -12.56
C SER A 573 22.24 16.37 -13.50
N VAL A 574 22.83 17.45 -13.02
CA VAL A 574 23.76 18.30 -13.77
C VAL A 574 24.94 18.68 -12.89
N LYS A 575 26.16 18.64 -13.45
CA LYS A 575 27.37 19.01 -12.70
C LYS A 575 27.50 20.53 -12.60
N LEU A 576 27.92 20.98 -11.42
CA LEU A 576 28.31 22.37 -11.17
C LEU A 576 29.58 22.38 -10.32
N GLY A 577 30.72 22.69 -10.95
CA GLY A 577 32.03 22.54 -10.32
C GLY A 577 32.35 21.08 -10.04
N LEU A 578 32.70 20.76 -8.79
CA LEU A 578 33.02 19.39 -8.36
C LEU A 578 31.79 18.58 -7.92
N GLY A 579 30.68 19.24 -7.61
CA GLY A 579 29.45 18.61 -7.13
C GLY A 579 28.37 18.55 -8.19
N GLU A 580 27.13 18.38 -7.75
CA GLU A 580 25.99 18.25 -8.65
C GLU A 580 24.69 18.82 -8.11
N ILE A 581 23.81 19.17 -9.04
CA ILE A 581 22.42 19.51 -8.77
C ILE A 581 21.58 18.35 -9.29
N VAL A 582 20.75 17.80 -8.43
CA VAL A 582 19.71 16.82 -8.77
C VAL A 582 18.38 17.56 -8.82
N PHE A 583 17.63 17.40 -9.91
CA PHE A 583 16.30 17.94 -10.07
C PHE A 583 15.27 16.81 -10.09
N PHE A 584 14.22 16.93 -9.29
CA PHE A 584 13.09 16.00 -9.26
C PHE A 584 11.77 16.78 -9.22
N GLY A 585 11.10 16.90 -10.37
CA GLY A 585 10.01 17.84 -10.58
C GLY A 585 8.61 17.37 -10.19
N ALA A 586 8.47 16.13 -9.73
CA ALA A 586 7.20 15.59 -9.24
C ALA A 586 7.48 14.76 -7.99
N ALA A 587 7.59 15.41 -6.83
CA ALA A 587 8.02 14.75 -5.60
C ALA A 587 7.22 15.21 -4.38
N LEU A 588 7.43 16.44 -3.92
CA LEU A 588 6.93 16.98 -2.67
C LEU A 588 6.22 18.32 -2.92
N PRO A 589 5.15 18.36 -3.73
CA PRO A 589 4.35 19.58 -3.86
C PRO A 589 3.73 19.94 -2.51
N ASP A 590 3.43 21.22 -2.30
CA ASP A 590 2.66 21.63 -1.13
C ASP A 590 1.22 21.08 -1.23
N PRO A 591 0.61 20.65 -0.12
CA PRO A 591 -0.80 20.24 -0.10
C PRO A 591 -1.74 21.34 -0.60
N SER A 592 -2.92 20.98 -1.10
CA SER A 592 -3.92 21.94 -1.59
C SER A 592 -5.18 21.97 -0.73
N GLN A 593 -5.75 23.16 -0.53
CA GLN A 593 -7.06 23.37 0.09
C GLN A 593 -8.15 23.69 -0.94
N ASP A 594 -7.85 23.61 -2.23
CA ASP A 594 -8.76 24.07 -3.28
C ASP A 594 -10.03 23.22 -3.37
N GLU A 595 -9.94 21.96 -2.96
CA GLU A 595 -11.00 20.98 -3.07
C GLU A 595 -11.59 20.60 -1.71
N ASN A 596 -12.66 19.80 -1.68
CA ASN A 596 -13.26 19.34 -0.42
C ASN A 596 -12.45 18.20 0.22
N HIS A 597 -12.17 18.29 1.52
CA HIS A 597 -11.32 17.35 2.26
C HIS A 597 -11.69 17.33 3.76
N PRO A 598 -12.87 16.78 4.10
CA PRO A 598 -13.48 16.91 5.43
C PRO A 598 -12.75 16.13 6.53
N TYR A 599 -12.03 15.05 6.20
CA TYR A 599 -11.36 14.19 7.20
C TYR A 599 -9.87 14.51 7.41
N GLY A 600 -9.39 15.63 6.87
CA GLY A 600 -8.02 16.08 7.06
C GLY A 600 -7.29 16.31 5.74
N LEU A 601 -6.03 16.71 5.86
CA LEU A 601 -5.11 16.90 4.75
C LEU A 601 -3.74 16.40 5.19
N SER A 602 -3.14 15.52 4.41
CA SER A 602 -1.77 15.05 4.67
C SER A 602 -0.74 16.15 4.43
N ASP A 603 0.37 16.08 5.16
CA ASP A 603 1.54 16.92 5.00
C ASP A 603 2.27 16.60 3.67
N TYR A 604 2.35 15.32 3.32
CA TYR A 604 2.94 14.80 2.08
C TYR A 604 2.33 13.44 1.72
N ALA A 605 2.53 12.97 0.48
CA ALA A 605 2.04 11.65 0.05
C ALA A 605 2.94 11.02 -1.01
N LEU A 606 4.24 10.90 -0.72
CA LEU A 606 5.18 10.23 -1.62
C LEU A 606 4.84 8.75 -1.74
N THR A 607 4.84 8.26 -2.97
CA THR A 607 4.77 6.82 -3.24
C THR A 607 6.12 6.18 -2.95
N TYR A 608 6.18 4.84 -2.94
CA TYR A 608 7.44 4.14 -2.69
C TYR A 608 8.54 4.53 -3.70
N SER A 609 8.19 4.75 -4.98
CA SER A 609 9.11 5.17 -6.03
C SER A 609 9.62 6.58 -5.79
N GLY A 610 8.75 7.52 -5.38
CA GLY A 610 9.16 8.85 -4.97
C GLY A 610 10.13 8.82 -3.78
N TYR A 611 9.81 8.03 -2.75
CA TYR A 611 10.69 7.76 -1.60
C TYR A 611 12.05 7.21 -2.04
N GLN A 612 12.07 6.19 -2.89
CA GLN A 612 13.31 5.55 -3.35
C GLN A 612 14.18 6.54 -4.15
N ILE A 613 13.58 7.37 -5.01
CA ILE A 613 14.31 8.38 -5.79
C ILE A 613 14.92 9.45 -4.88
N ILE A 614 14.16 9.99 -3.91
CA ILE A 614 14.69 10.99 -2.97
C ILE A 614 15.82 10.39 -2.12
N THR A 615 15.61 9.19 -1.58
CA THR A 615 16.63 8.54 -0.74
C THR A 615 17.90 8.22 -1.55
N ASN A 616 17.79 7.80 -2.81
CA ASN A 616 18.93 7.67 -3.72
C ASN A 616 19.63 9.01 -3.97
N ALA A 617 18.88 10.10 -4.16
CA ALA A 617 19.42 11.44 -4.46
C ALA A 617 20.26 12.01 -3.30
N ILE A 618 19.90 11.70 -2.04
CA ILE A 618 20.66 12.10 -0.85
C ILE A 618 21.73 11.07 -0.44
N GLY A 619 21.96 10.05 -1.27
CA GLY A 619 22.99 9.01 -1.05
C GLY A 619 22.62 7.96 -0.02
N GLY A 620 21.34 7.82 0.30
CA GLY A 620 20.81 6.88 1.28
C GLY A 620 20.95 5.42 0.86
N THR A 621 21.11 4.53 1.83
CA THR A 621 21.05 3.07 1.63
C THR A 621 20.39 2.40 2.83
N VAL A 622 19.45 1.49 2.58
CA VAL A 622 18.75 0.77 3.65
C VAL A 622 19.72 -0.15 4.40
N VAL A 623 19.67 -0.11 5.74
CA VAL A 623 20.42 -0.97 6.67
C VAL A 623 19.50 -1.45 7.80
N TRP A 624 19.94 -2.47 8.55
CA TRP A 624 19.11 -3.19 9.54
C TRP A 624 19.55 -3.01 11.00
N GLU A 625 20.72 -2.43 11.21
CA GLU A 625 21.27 -2.12 12.53
C GLU A 625 21.66 -0.64 12.52
N ASN A 626 21.44 0.04 13.64
CA ASN A 626 21.84 1.43 13.84
C ASN A 626 22.48 1.60 15.21
N ASP A 627 23.69 2.17 15.23
CA ASP A 627 24.42 2.52 16.45
C ASP A 627 24.10 3.95 16.95
N ARG A 628 23.17 4.67 16.28
CA ARG A 628 22.74 6.03 16.66
C ARG A 628 21.96 5.96 17.97
N VAL A 629 22.61 6.31 19.08
CA VAL A 629 21.98 6.55 20.39
C VAL A 629 21.47 7.98 20.42
N TRP A 630 20.15 8.20 20.44
CA TRP A 630 19.59 9.48 20.86
C TRP A 630 19.24 9.42 22.34
N ASP A 631 19.57 10.49 23.07
CA ASP A 631 18.80 10.86 24.26
C ASP A 631 17.36 11.05 23.78
N GLU A 632 16.45 10.21 24.25
CA GLU A 632 15.00 10.38 24.08
C GLU A 632 14.62 11.75 24.67
N GLY A 633 14.65 12.79 23.84
CA GLY A 633 14.01 14.07 24.15
C GLY A 633 12.52 13.83 24.36
N PRO A 634 11.85 14.60 25.23
CA PRO A 634 10.48 14.30 25.63
C PRO A 634 9.58 14.28 24.39
N ASP A 635 8.80 13.21 24.25
CA ASP A 635 7.65 13.15 23.34
C ASP A 635 6.85 14.44 23.50
N ASP A 636 6.89 15.32 22.49
CA ASP A 636 6.00 16.47 22.43
C ASP A 636 4.64 15.94 21.96
N ASP A 637 3.84 15.59 22.96
CA ASP A 637 2.53 15.00 22.92
C ASP A 637 1.50 16.03 22.48
N GLY A 638 1.28 16.08 21.17
CA GLY A 638 0.18 16.80 20.55
C GLY A 638 -1.04 15.97 20.15
N ALA A 639 -1.04 14.64 20.30
CA ALA A 639 -2.22 13.76 20.28
C ALA A 639 -1.78 12.28 20.21
N THR A 640 -1.54 11.64 21.36
CA THR A 640 -1.62 10.17 21.56
C THR A 640 -1.40 9.89 23.05
N PRO A 641 -2.21 9.05 23.71
CA PRO A 641 -2.00 8.71 25.12
C PRO A 641 -0.78 7.79 25.28
N LYS A 642 0.23 8.31 25.99
CA LYS A 642 1.47 7.64 26.41
C LYS A 642 1.22 6.23 27.00
N ARG A 643 1.92 5.22 26.48
CA ARG A 643 2.15 3.92 27.16
C ARG A 643 3.64 3.80 27.52
N THR A 644 3.92 3.77 28.82
CA THR A 644 5.27 3.59 29.37
C THR A 644 5.71 2.12 29.27
N PRO A 645 6.96 1.81 28.89
CA PRO A 645 7.49 0.45 28.89
C PRO A 645 8.06 0.11 30.28
N GLY A 646 7.74 -1.07 30.80
CA GLY A 646 8.29 -1.58 32.05
C GLY A 646 8.89 -2.96 31.87
N PHE A 647 10.13 -3.05 31.40
CA PHE A 647 10.98 -4.24 31.61
C PHE A 647 12.45 -3.83 31.73
N GLU A 648 12.93 -3.72 32.97
CA GLU A 648 14.36 -3.60 33.28
C GLU A 648 15.08 -4.92 32.95
N ALA A 649 16.02 -4.86 32.00
CA ALA A 649 16.99 -5.92 31.75
C ALA A 649 18.13 -5.85 32.79
N VAL A 650 18.22 -6.86 33.66
CA VAL A 650 19.41 -7.06 34.51
C VAL A 650 20.41 -7.91 33.73
N PHE A 651 21.48 -7.26 33.27
CA PHE A 651 22.70 -7.87 32.75
C PHE A 651 23.44 -8.65 33.86
N ILE A 652 23.80 -9.91 33.58
CA ILE A 652 24.92 -10.59 34.25
C ILE A 652 25.89 -11.10 33.18
N THR A 653 27.02 -10.43 33.10
CA THR A 653 28.20 -10.77 32.30
C THR A 653 29.03 -11.84 33.02
N LEU A 654 29.42 -12.92 32.32
CA LEU A 654 30.59 -13.74 32.66
C LEU A 654 31.19 -14.43 31.42
N SER A 655 32.01 -13.64 30.71
CA SER A 655 33.37 -13.91 30.22
C SER A 655 33.87 -15.30 29.78
N LEU A 656 34.50 -15.28 28.59
CA LEU A 656 35.80 -15.88 28.18
C LEU A 656 35.85 -17.21 27.37
N THR A 657 36.04 -17.00 26.06
CA THR A 657 37.08 -17.56 25.15
C THR A 657 37.31 -19.06 24.96
N ALA A 658 37.10 -19.47 23.70
CA ALA A 658 38.00 -20.23 22.81
C ALA A 658 38.48 -21.64 23.22
N VAL A 659 38.24 -22.62 22.34
CA VAL A 659 39.27 -23.42 21.63
C VAL A 659 38.58 -24.48 20.73
N SER A 660 38.76 -24.28 19.43
CA SER A 660 39.02 -25.23 18.34
C SER A 660 38.65 -26.72 18.47
N LEU A 661 37.93 -27.20 17.45
CA LEU A 661 38.39 -28.31 16.59
C LEU A 661 38.91 -29.57 17.31
N ALA A 662 38.04 -30.33 17.99
CA ALA A 662 38.39 -31.65 18.50
C ALA A 662 37.23 -32.67 18.61
N VAL A 663 36.11 -32.48 17.90
CA VAL A 663 35.03 -33.52 17.84
C VAL A 663 34.55 -33.79 16.40
N TYR A 664 35.37 -33.44 15.40
CA TYR A 664 35.45 -34.26 14.19
C TYR A 664 36.15 -35.57 14.60
N LEU A 665 35.42 -36.68 14.59
CA LEU A 665 35.88 -38.07 14.84
C LEU A 665 35.90 -38.58 16.30
N LYS A 666 34.72 -38.92 16.86
CA LYS A 666 34.59 -40.22 17.57
C LYS A 666 33.13 -40.65 17.77
N ARG A 667 32.84 -41.83 17.21
CA ARG A 667 31.77 -42.81 17.54
C ARG A 667 30.52 -42.84 16.66
N ARG A 668 30.76 -43.31 15.42
CA ARG A 668 30.24 -44.61 14.91
C ARG A 668 29.91 -45.59 16.08
N LYS A 669 28.78 -46.30 16.13
CA LYS A 669 28.34 -47.47 15.31
C LYS A 669 27.21 -48.21 16.09
N PRO A 670 26.54 -49.28 15.60
CA PRO A 670 26.89 -50.22 14.51
C PRO A 670 26.37 -49.85 13.13
#